data_AF-A0A9F3QTG8-F1
#
_entry.id   AF-A0A9F3QTG8-F1
#
_cell.length_a   1.000
_cell.length_b   1.000
_cell.length_c   1.000
_cell.angle_alpha   90.00
_cell.angle_beta   90.00
_cell.angle_gamma   90.00
#
_symmetry.space_group_name_H-M   'P 1'
#
loop_
_entity.id
_entity.type
_entity.pdbx_description
1 polymer ?
#
loop_
_entity_poly.entity_id
_entity_poly.type
_entity_poly.pdbx_seq_one_letter_code
_entity_poly.pdbx_strand_id
1 'polypeptide(L)'
;MADSSSDSDNFRHRIGRRGPIRATRIQNHGTEDVTEKIHTLANTLQDANWNLKHVDQMLGQYREYNNEQAETIANLKETLEQSLGQLRNQRLLRNSGVRSASLSSLYASDLDSGAPEVHHFKPTSPLRDYSATLGTRHRRSRSAVRFVDQRGNLDQLHSLHQSLRDLSSEQIRLGDDLNRELSRRNRSDAETKKRLEDLSGRLDESQRQESVSERVERRLQGIEREIRSERQLIERRQDQLGHMSVHLQEALKQQDAKANEAEIVLKNKIAKMEDEKSKLEQVLEHSRRKLDHSESSREVLLQQIEDLRSQLLRAEEDRLTLQHQISQVAKHPRSHLDEQRDDRRKQRVVERSDPERQEMEKQIWELRAQLNHSAVMSEIEELKRCVERKDKEKMQLGMQMEALTADLEKRENQQQRMLSQLKDIQNTYKICENERRAAEVHVTELGQQLEESTKEAETYLAELKQSEVLRLEIEKKKEELKLKAQESIRYWKLRCKKLEHEKEKQTELHSQLMEKNNLVLKEKDELKSQLLSTMHQMENLQKELTDVLEKRARQEEELHCKEMKLSETRSLQMALEQEIKDVRKTADKLENKLQNESLIQTQIKTEKKHLEEELASINMIHEKDQTRLSEMQAVVKNLSAVRAELANRIAEEEKSKKEMGKSVMELQKQVESGQEEMAIVNKQLKLERDVHKQELAKLQSELQQLKTKHDQHVQEMMKLFNQEKEEAANHIGMLKAELIEERNFVKAHRRQVEKMKIECDKLTVELTHKEEENTKIKRKCHIIKQELDEKVKEKHGPV
;
A
#
# COMPACT_ATOMS: atom_id res chain seq x y z
N MET A 1 44.55 16.48 29.04
CA MET A 1 43.24 17.02 29.42
C MET A 1 42.27 16.70 28.30
N ALA A 2 41.31 15.80 28.45
CA ALA A 2 41.12 14.80 29.51
C ALA A 2 40.46 13.58 28.81
N ASP A 3 40.93 12.34 29.01
CA ASP A 3 40.52 11.40 30.05
C ASP A 3 39.01 11.05 30.01
N SER A 4 38.53 9.80 30.20
CA SER A 4 39.07 8.42 30.18
C SER A 4 37.91 7.44 30.56
N SER A 5 38.16 6.12 30.66
CA SER A 5 37.28 5.09 31.29
C SER A 5 36.08 4.58 30.45
N SER A 6 35.61 3.32 30.54
CA SER A 6 36.05 2.11 31.28
C SER A 6 35.98 0.90 30.31
N ASP A 7 36.84 -0.13 30.28
CA ASP A 7 37.60 -0.93 31.27
C ASP A 7 36.81 -1.99 32.07
N SER A 8 37.01 -3.26 31.68
CA SER A 8 37.04 -4.53 32.44
C SER A 8 37.28 -5.68 31.43
N ASP A 9 38.47 -6.20 31.15
CA ASP A 9 39.60 -6.72 31.95
C ASP A 9 39.34 -8.05 32.68
N ASN A 10 40.13 -9.09 32.37
CA ASN A 10 40.81 -9.92 33.38
C ASN A 10 41.76 -11.01 32.80
N PHE A 11 43.06 -10.88 33.09
CA PHE A 11 44.08 -11.91 33.41
C PHE A 11 44.28 -13.15 32.48
N ARG A 12 45.33 -13.18 31.64
CA ARG A 12 46.75 -13.55 31.91
C ARG A 12 47.06 -15.06 31.94
N HIS A 13 48.03 -15.48 31.09
CA HIS A 13 49.28 -16.14 31.51
C HIS A 13 50.45 -15.75 30.56
N ARG A 14 51.72 -15.99 30.93
CA ARG A 14 52.88 -15.24 30.40
C ARG A 14 54.19 -16.04 30.27
N ILE A 15 54.67 -16.24 29.04
CA ILE A 15 56.06 -16.61 28.63
C ILE A 15 56.26 -15.98 27.23
N GLY A 16 57.35 -15.32 26.78
CA GLY A 16 58.68 -15.01 27.33
C GLY A 16 59.81 -15.78 26.60
N ARG A 17 60.79 -15.21 25.89
CA ARG A 17 61.24 -13.82 25.60
C ARG A 17 61.99 -13.80 24.24
N ARG A 18 62.38 -12.59 23.78
CA ARG A 18 63.32 -12.26 22.69
C ARG A 18 64.44 -13.29 22.41
N GLY A 19 64.77 -13.51 21.13
CA GLY A 19 66.07 -14.05 20.72
C GLY A 19 67.16 -12.97 20.57
N PRO A 20 68.42 -13.34 20.23
CA PRO A 20 69.51 -12.40 19.94
C PRO A 20 70.14 -12.55 18.54
N ILE A 21 71.12 -11.69 18.23
CA ILE A 21 71.87 -11.60 16.96
C ILE A 21 73.38 -11.79 17.21
N ARG A 22 74.11 -12.28 16.19
CA ARG A 22 75.59 -12.28 15.99
C ARG A 22 76.48 -13.34 16.68
N ALA A 23 76.94 -14.27 15.82
CA ALA A 23 78.31 -14.31 15.27
C ALA A 23 79.38 -15.29 15.81
N THR A 24 80.10 -15.86 14.82
CA THR A 24 81.47 -16.41 14.84
C THR A 24 81.82 -17.59 15.78
N ARG A 25 81.92 -18.78 15.17
CA ARG A 25 83.22 -19.46 15.10
C ARG A 25 83.36 -20.27 13.79
N ILE A 26 84.58 -20.41 13.31
CA ILE A 26 84.95 -21.20 12.13
C ILE A 26 85.38 -22.59 12.62
N GLN A 27 84.79 -23.66 12.07
CA GLN A 27 85.30 -25.02 12.21
C GLN A 27 84.82 -25.86 11.01
N ASN A 28 85.71 -26.70 10.46
CA ASN A 28 85.56 -27.24 9.10
C ASN A 28 84.81 -28.58 9.06
N HIS A 29 83.50 -28.57 8.82
CA HIS A 29 82.69 -29.76 8.49
C HIS A 29 81.79 -29.53 7.25
N GLY A 30 82.38 -29.00 6.18
CA GLY A 30 81.64 -28.56 4.98
C GLY A 30 81.12 -29.66 4.04
N THR A 31 81.40 -30.94 4.34
CA THR A 31 80.99 -32.09 3.50
C THR A 31 79.82 -32.85 4.13
N GLU A 32 79.98 -33.31 5.37
CA GLU A 32 78.98 -34.09 6.12
C GLU A 32 77.66 -33.31 6.23
N ASP A 33 77.73 -32.07 6.70
CA ASP A 33 76.61 -31.14 6.87
C ASP A 33 75.92 -30.74 5.53
N VAL A 34 76.61 -30.93 4.39
CA VAL A 34 76.00 -30.80 3.05
C VAL A 34 75.37 -32.12 2.61
N THR A 35 76.01 -33.26 2.86
CA THR A 35 75.41 -34.57 2.56
C THR A 35 74.16 -34.84 3.39
N GLU A 36 74.06 -34.42 4.65
CA GLU A 36 72.83 -34.55 5.44
C GLU A 36 71.69 -33.69 4.87
N LYS A 37 72.00 -32.49 4.35
CA LYS A 37 71.02 -31.63 3.66
C LYS A 37 70.59 -32.24 2.31
N ILE A 38 71.49 -32.92 1.60
CA ILE A 38 71.16 -33.66 0.38
C ILE A 38 70.30 -34.90 0.70
N HIS A 39 70.61 -35.66 1.75
CA HIS A 39 69.80 -36.83 2.14
C HIS A 39 68.43 -36.41 2.70
N THR A 40 68.33 -35.33 3.46
CA THR A 40 67.03 -34.82 3.94
C THR A 40 66.19 -34.23 2.81
N LEU A 41 66.80 -33.57 1.82
CA LEU A 41 66.13 -33.20 0.57
C LEU A 41 65.72 -34.42 -0.27
N ALA A 42 66.58 -35.44 -0.38
CA ALA A 42 66.26 -36.67 -1.10
C ALA A 42 65.10 -37.43 -0.44
N ASN A 43 65.08 -37.54 0.89
CA ASN A 43 64.01 -38.16 1.66
C ASN A 43 62.71 -37.37 1.50
N THR A 44 62.72 -36.04 1.69
CA THR A 44 61.50 -35.23 1.52
C THR A 44 60.98 -35.20 0.07
N LEU A 45 61.86 -35.33 -0.93
CA LEU A 45 61.46 -35.54 -2.33
C LEU A 45 60.93 -36.96 -2.59
N GLN A 46 61.44 -37.99 -1.91
CA GLN A 46 60.89 -39.35 -1.96
C GLN A 46 59.52 -39.39 -1.28
N ASP A 47 59.35 -38.78 -0.10
CA ASP A 47 58.07 -38.64 0.59
C ASP A 47 57.05 -37.87 -0.26
N ALA A 48 57.47 -36.78 -0.91
CA ALA A 48 56.61 -36.06 -1.86
C ALA A 48 56.22 -36.93 -3.07
N ASN A 49 57.13 -37.74 -3.60
CA ASN A 49 56.87 -38.69 -4.69
C ASN A 49 55.91 -39.82 -4.25
N TRP A 50 56.04 -40.29 -3.00
CA TRP A 50 55.16 -41.29 -2.39
C TRP A 50 53.75 -40.74 -2.15
N ASN A 51 53.66 -39.52 -1.62
CA ASN A 51 52.39 -38.80 -1.43
C ASN A 51 51.70 -38.52 -2.78
N LEU A 52 52.43 -38.10 -3.81
CA LEU A 52 51.88 -37.91 -5.15
C LEU A 52 51.34 -39.22 -5.74
N LYS A 53 52.08 -40.33 -5.63
CA LYS A 53 51.62 -41.67 -6.05
C LYS A 53 50.39 -42.14 -5.27
N HIS A 54 50.33 -41.86 -3.97
CA HIS A 54 49.17 -42.19 -3.16
C HIS A 54 47.94 -41.35 -3.56
N VAL A 55 48.13 -40.05 -3.85
CA VAL A 55 47.07 -39.18 -4.40
C VAL A 55 46.62 -39.66 -5.78
N ASP A 56 47.54 -40.04 -6.68
CA ASP A 56 47.19 -40.62 -7.99
C ASP A 56 46.40 -41.93 -7.83
N GLN A 57 46.75 -42.79 -6.87
CA GLN A 57 46.02 -44.01 -6.56
C GLN A 57 44.62 -43.73 -6.01
N MET A 58 44.46 -42.77 -5.09
CA MET A 58 43.17 -42.31 -4.58
C MET A 58 42.32 -41.69 -5.71
N LEU A 59 42.92 -40.90 -6.59
CA LEU A 59 42.26 -40.34 -7.78
C LEU A 59 41.90 -41.43 -8.80
N GLY A 60 42.64 -42.54 -8.85
CA GLY A 60 42.27 -43.77 -9.56
C GLY A 60 40.98 -44.36 -9.01
N GLN A 61 40.94 -44.62 -7.69
CA GLN A 61 39.75 -45.13 -7.01
C GLN A 61 38.52 -44.21 -7.18
N TYR A 62 38.69 -42.89 -7.10
CA TYR A 62 37.59 -41.94 -7.37
C TYR A 62 37.11 -41.97 -8.83
N ARG A 63 37.98 -42.25 -9.81
CA ARG A 63 37.56 -42.48 -11.20
C ARG A 63 36.82 -43.81 -11.35
N GLU A 64 37.31 -44.87 -10.70
CA GLU A 64 36.69 -46.20 -10.69
C GLU A 64 35.28 -46.13 -10.08
N TYR A 65 35.11 -45.57 -8.87
CA TYR A 65 33.80 -45.32 -8.28
C TYR A 65 32.88 -44.44 -9.13
N ASN A 66 33.42 -43.41 -9.80
CA ASN A 66 32.63 -42.58 -10.71
C ASN A 66 32.22 -43.31 -12.00
N ASN A 67 33.04 -44.26 -12.47
CA ASN A 67 32.70 -45.14 -13.60
C ASN A 67 31.63 -46.16 -13.17
N GLU A 68 31.76 -46.81 -12.01
CA GLU A 68 30.73 -47.69 -11.43
C GLU A 68 29.39 -46.95 -11.22
N GLN A 69 29.43 -45.69 -10.78
CA GLN A 69 28.26 -44.82 -10.71
C GLN A 69 27.70 -44.48 -12.09
N ALA A 70 28.54 -44.22 -13.09
CA ALA A 70 28.10 -43.99 -14.46
C ALA A 70 27.46 -45.24 -15.10
N GLU A 71 28.02 -46.43 -14.86
CA GLU A 71 27.50 -47.72 -15.32
C GLU A 71 26.19 -48.11 -14.61
N THR A 72 26.10 -47.95 -13.29
CA THR A 72 24.83 -48.15 -12.58
C THR A 72 23.76 -47.16 -13.01
N ILE A 73 24.09 -45.89 -13.29
CA ILE A 73 23.18 -44.90 -13.89
C ILE A 73 22.81 -45.29 -15.33
N ALA A 74 23.71 -45.86 -16.12
CA ALA A 74 23.41 -46.37 -17.46
C ALA A 74 22.44 -47.57 -17.41
N ASN A 75 22.68 -48.53 -16.52
CA ASN A 75 21.81 -49.69 -16.31
C ASN A 75 20.42 -49.27 -15.78
N LEU A 76 20.35 -48.24 -14.93
CA LEU A 76 19.08 -47.64 -14.49
C LEU A 76 18.34 -46.91 -15.63
N LYS A 77 19.06 -46.24 -16.53
CA LYS A 77 18.47 -45.66 -17.75
C LYS A 77 17.97 -46.75 -18.69
N GLU A 78 18.74 -47.80 -18.94
CA GLU A 78 18.34 -48.90 -19.81
C GLU A 78 17.12 -49.63 -19.27
N THR A 79 17.10 -49.98 -17.97
CA THR A 79 15.91 -50.61 -17.35
C THR A 79 14.69 -49.68 -17.34
N LEU A 80 14.87 -48.36 -17.20
CA LEU A 80 13.79 -47.38 -17.39
C LEU A 80 13.31 -47.35 -18.86
N GLU A 81 14.20 -47.35 -19.85
CA GLU A 81 13.85 -47.40 -21.27
C GLU A 81 13.17 -48.72 -21.65
N GLN A 82 13.61 -49.85 -21.12
CA GLN A 82 12.96 -51.15 -21.24
C GLN A 82 11.54 -51.10 -20.62
N SER A 83 11.38 -50.50 -19.43
CA SER A 83 10.05 -50.35 -18.79
C SER A 83 9.12 -49.42 -19.58
N LEU A 84 9.65 -48.34 -20.17
CA LEU A 84 8.92 -47.45 -21.07
C LEU A 84 8.57 -48.15 -22.39
N GLY A 85 9.45 -49.03 -22.88
CA GLY A 85 9.20 -49.93 -24.01
C GLY A 85 8.07 -50.90 -23.71
N GLN A 86 8.08 -51.56 -22.55
CA GLN A 86 7.00 -52.44 -22.09
C GLN A 86 5.67 -51.67 -21.96
N LEU A 87 5.67 -50.47 -21.36
CA LEU A 87 4.49 -49.62 -21.25
C LEU A 87 3.98 -49.12 -22.62
N ARG A 88 4.88 -48.81 -23.57
CA ARG A 88 4.52 -48.48 -24.96
C ARG A 88 3.90 -49.69 -25.66
N ASN A 89 4.50 -50.87 -25.53
CA ASN A 89 4.02 -52.12 -26.12
C ASN A 89 2.66 -52.53 -25.53
N GLN A 90 2.46 -52.36 -24.21
CA GLN A 90 1.19 -52.63 -23.54
C GLN A 90 0.09 -51.64 -23.99
N ARG A 91 0.42 -50.36 -24.23
CA ARG A 91 -0.50 -49.39 -24.85
C ARG A 91 -0.81 -49.76 -26.30
N LEU A 92 0.19 -50.16 -27.10
CA LEU A 92 0.00 -50.59 -28.50
C LEU A 92 -0.90 -51.83 -28.58
N LEU A 93 -0.70 -52.83 -27.72
CA LEU A 93 -1.56 -54.01 -27.60
C LEU A 93 -3.01 -53.63 -27.23
N ARG A 94 -3.20 -52.65 -26.33
CA ARG A 94 -4.51 -52.14 -25.92
C ARG A 94 -5.20 -51.29 -27.01
N ASN A 95 -4.42 -50.70 -27.91
CA ASN A 95 -4.88 -49.84 -29.01
C ASN A 95 -5.05 -50.58 -30.34
N SER A 96 -4.89 -51.91 -30.39
CA SER A 96 -5.11 -52.71 -31.60
C SER A 96 -6.59 -52.81 -32.02
N GLY A 97 -7.52 -52.44 -31.12
CA GLY A 97 -8.92 -52.24 -31.42
C GLY A 97 -9.28 -50.75 -31.59
N VAL A 98 -9.94 -50.42 -32.70
CA VAL A 98 -10.45 -49.08 -33.08
C VAL A 98 -9.41 -48.09 -33.66
N ARG A 99 -9.29 -48.17 -35.00
CA ARG A 99 -9.15 -47.08 -35.99
C ARG A 99 -8.11 -45.97 -35.72
N SER A 100 -7.02 -46.04 -36.48
CA SER A 100 -5.94 -45.04 -36.57
C SER A 100 -6.38 -43.65 -37.04
N ALA A 101 -5.89 -42.61 -36.37
CA ALA A 101 -5.71 -41.26 -36.93
C ALA A 101 -4.45 -40.61 -36.32
N SER A 102 -3.73 -39.85 -37.14
CA SER A 102 -2.37 -39.30 -37.01
C SER A 102 -1.86 -38.85 -35.62
N LEU A 103 -0.57 -39.11 -35.36
CA LEU A 103 0.20 -38.60 -34.22
C LEU A 103 0.84 -37.24 -34.53
N SER A 104 0.87 -36.31 -33.57
CA SER A 104 1.92 -35.27 -33.47
C SER A 104 1.98 -34.61 -32.09
N SER A 105 3.21 -34.49 -31.57
CA SER A 105 3.71 -33.54 -30.56
C SER A 105 2.72 -32.89 -29.59
N LEU A 106 2.66 -33.39 -28.36
CA LEU A 106 2.22 -32.60 -27.20
C LEU A 106 3.44 -31.99 -26.50
N TYR A 107 3.49 -30.66 -26.47
CA TYR A 107 4.29 -29.88 -25.51
C TYR A 107 3.50 -29.76 -24.19
N ALA A 108 4.16 -29.34 -23.10
CA ALA A 108 3.54 -29.26 -21.77
C ALA A 108 3.27 -27.81 -21.33
N SER A 109 2.29 -27.64 -20.43
CA SER A 109 1.73 -26.36 -19.93
C SER A 109 0.80 -25.68 -20.96
N ASP A 110 -0.33 -25.07 -20.60
CA ASP A 110 -0.72 -24.51 -19.30
C ASP A 110 -2.08 -25.00 -18.72
N LEU A 111 -2.40 -24.51 -17.52
CA LEU A 111 -3.63 -24.79 -16.77
C LEU A 111 -4.77 -23.82 -17.12
N ASP A 112 -5.73 -24.26 -17.94
CA ASP A 112 -7.13 -23.81 -17.80
C ASP A 112 -8.10 -24.94 -18.22
N SER A 113 -9.08 -25.23 -17.35
CA SER A 113 -10.11 -26.25 -17.60
C SER A 113 -11.31 -26.04 -16.66
N GLY A 114 -12.08 -24.99 -16.94
CA GLY A 114 -13.26 -24.58 -16.17
C GLY A 114 -14.62 -24.94 -16.79
N ALA A 115 -14.81 -26.17 -17.27
CA ALA A 115 -16.09 -26.62 -17.84
C ALA A 115 -16.54 -27.98 -17.26
N PRO A 116 -17.64 -28.06 -16.49
CA PRO A 116 -18.04 -29.29 -15.81
C PRO A 116 -18.89 -30.21 -16.72
N GLU A 117 -18.30 -31.30 -17.19
CA GLU A 117 -19.06 -32.37 -17.85
C GLU A 117 -19.87 -33.18 -16.80
N VAL A 118 -21.20 -33.12 -16.89
CA VAL A 118 -22.09 -33.61 -15.83
C VAL A 118 -22.26 -35.12 -15.90
N HIS A 119 -21.52 -35.86 -15.09
CA HIS A 119 -21.72 -37.31 -14.91
C HIS A 119 -23.05 -37.62 -14.19
N HIS A 120 -24.12 -37.85 -14.98
CA HIS A 120 -25.40 -38.34 -14.48
C HIS A 120 -25.29 -39.81 -13.99
N PHE A 121 -25.30 -40.02 -12.69
CA PHE A 121 -25.60 -41.33 -12.10
C PHE A 121 -27.11 -41.62 -12.21
N LYS A 122 -27.46 -42.84 -12.63
CA LYS A 122 -28.86 -43.30 -12.69
C LYS A 122 -29.34 -43.80 -11.32
N PRO A 123 -30.44 -43.27 -10.77
CA PRO A 123 -31.17 -43.91 -9.68
C PRO A 123 -31.94 -45.15 -10.17
N THR A 124 -32.23 -46.08 -9.27
CA THR A 124 -33.09 -47.26 -9.52
C THR A 124 -34.53 -47.02 -9.11
N SER A 125 -35.46 -47.78 -9.72
CA SER A 125 -36.93 -47.82 -9.50
C SER A 125 -37.76 -46.76 -10.28
N PRO A 126 -39.06 -47.02 -10.58
CA PRO A 126 -39.64 -46.55 -11.84
C PRO A 126 -40.90 -45.66 -11.76
N LEU A 127 -41.21 -45.04 -12.90
CA LEU A 127 -42.54 -44.66 -13.39
C LEU A 127 -43.33 -43.57 -12.63
N ARG A 128 -43.19 -42.32 -13.11
CA ARG A 128 -44.33 -41.63 -13.74
C ARG A 128 -43.92 -40.43 -14.58
N ASP A 129 -44.37 -40.39 -15.82
CA ASP A 129 -44.31 -39.22 -16.68
C ASP A 129 -45.38 -38.20 -16.30
N TYR A 130 -45.04 -36.91 -16.40
CA TYR A 130 -45.99 -35.86 -16.76
C TYR A 130 -45.33 -34.95 -17.80
N SER A 131 -45.91 -34.94 -19.00
CA SER A 131 -45.40 -34.19 -20.15
C SER A 131 -45.92 -32.75 -20.18
N ALA A 132 -45.07 -31.86 -20.72
CA ALA A 132 -45.36 -30.57 -21.35
C ALA A 132 -46.42 -29.63 -20.73
N THR A 133 -45.99 -28.42 -20.34
CA THR A 133 -46.62 -27.17 -20.81
C THR A 133 -45.69 -25.95 -20.62
N LEU A 134 -46.02 -24.85 -21.31
CA LEU A 134 -45.33 -23.55 -21.20
C LEU A 134 -45.75 -22.85 -19.89
N GLY A 135 -44.87 -22.04 -19.28
CA GLY A 135 -45.24 -21.26 -18.09
C GLY A 135 -44.23 -20.20 -17.66
N THR A 136 -44.61 -18.92 -17.74
CA THR A 136 -43.79 -17.77 -17.32
C THR A 136 -44.03 -17.39 -15.85
N ARG A 137 -42.96 -16.98 -15.14
CA ARG A 137 -42.93 -16.11 -13.92
C ARG A 137 -43.65 -16.56 -12.62
N HIS A 138 -42.87 -16.48 -11.51
CA HIS A 138 -43.29 -16.18 -10.11
C HIS A 138 -44.27 -17.17 -9.42
N ARG A 139 -44.20 -17.45 -8.10
CA ARG A 139 -43.94 -16.57 -6.94
C ARG A 139 -43.53 -17.40 -5.69
N ARG A 140 -43.12 -16.76 -4.59
CA ARG A 140 -42.97 -17.41 -3.26
C ARG A 140 -44.34 -17.72 -2.63
N SER A 141 -44.43 -18.83 -1.87
CA SER A 141 -45.50 -19.12 -0.90
C SER A 141 -44.92 -19.62 0.43
N ARG A 142 -45.64 -19.43 1.54
CA ARG A 142 -45.28 -19.92 2.89
C ARG A 142 -46.20 -21.07 3.31
N SER A 143 -45.71 -21.91 4.23
CA SER A 143 -46.43 -23.06 4.79
C SER A 143 -47.22 -22.71 6.07
N ALA A 144 -48.26 -23.49 6.35
CA ALA A 144 -48.99 -23.53 7.61
C ALA A 144 -49.52 -24.97 7.84
N VAL A 145 -49.58 -25.43 9.09
CA VAL A 145 -49.81 -26.84 9.46
C VAL A 145 -51.13 -27.00 10.23
N ARG A 146 -51.81 -28.13 10.05
CA ARG A 146 -52.91 -28.62 10.91
C ARG A 146 -52.70 -30.10 11.20
N PHE A 147 -53.12 -30.55 12.38
CA PHE A 147 -53.14 -31.96 12.78
C PHE A 147 -54.54 -32.56 12.58
N VAL A 148 -54.62 -33.89 12.42
CA VAL A 148 -55.85 -34.67 12.15
C VAL A 148 -55.82 -35.96 12.96
N ASP A 149 -56.96 -36.36 13.52
CA ASP A 149 -57.07 -37.46 14.48
C ASP A 149 -57.04 -38.88 13.89
N GLN A 150 -56.74 -39.83 14.77
CA GLN A 150 -56.49 -41.23 14.45
C GLN A 150 -57.79 -42.06 14.35
N ARG A 151 -58.02 -42.73 13.21
CA ARG A 151 -58.63 -44.10 13.15
C ARG A 151 -58.66 -44.79 11.78
N GLY A 152 -58.45 -44.10 10.65
CA GLY A 152 -58.50 -44.72 9.31
C GLY A 152 -57.18 -44.86 8.56
N ASN A 153 -56.06 -44.37 9.12
CA ASN A 153 -54.94 -43.85 8.33
C ASN A 153 -53.61 -44.63 8.52
N LEU A 154 -53.62 -45.97 8.54
CA LEU A 154 -52.36 -46.73 8.63
C LEU A 154 -51.45 -46.47 7.42
N ASP A 155 -51.97 -46.45 6.19
CA ASP A 155 -51.12 -46.21 5.00
C ASP A 155 -50.53 -44.80 4.96
N GLN A 156 -51.26 -43.79 5.46
CA GLN A 156 -50.73 -42.44 5.61
C GLN A 156 -49.70 -42.37 6.75
N LEU A 157 -49.88 -43.13 7.84
CA LEU A 157 -48.89 -43.25 8.92
C LEU A 157 -47.63 -43.98 8.43
N HIS A 158 -47.77 -45.01 7.59
CA HIS A 158 -46.65 -45.67 6.92
C HIS A 158 -45.94 -44.73 5.94
N SER A 159 -46.67 -43.94 5.15
CA SER A 159 -46.10 -42.90 4.29
C SER A 159 -45.39 -41.79 5.09
N LEU A 160 -45.92 -41.41 6.25
CA LEU A 160 -45.29 -40.47 7.18
C LEU A 160 -44.02 -41.07 7.82
N HIS A 161 -44.07 -42.32 8.27
CA HIS A 161 -42.90 -43.02 8.80
C HIS A 161 -41.83 -43.30 7.73
N GLN A 162 -42.24 -43.52 6.48
CA GLN A 162 -41.35 -43.65 5.33
C GLN A 162 -40.67 -42.31 5.06
N SER A 163 -41.43 -41.23 4.82
CA SER A 163 -40.86 -39.90 4.59
C SER A 163 -40.04 -39.36 5.77
N LEU A 164 -40.36 -39.71 7.03
CA LEU A 164 -39.51 -39.39 8.19
C LEU A 164 -38.20 -40.21 8.21
N ARG A 165 -38.21 -41.47 7.76
CA ARG A 165 -36.99 -42.27 7.56
C ARG A 165 -36.16 -41.73 6.40
N ASP A 166 -36.82 -41.37 5.30
CA ASP A 166 -36.17 -40.84 4.11
C ASP A 166 -35.51 -39.49 4.46
N LEU A 167 -36.23 -38.57 5.10
CA LEU A 167 -35.69 -37.32 5.65
C LEU A 167 -34.55 -37.56 6.65
N SER A 168 -34.67 -38.54 7.55
CA SER A 168 -33.58 -38.89 8.46
C SER A 168 -32.34 -39.42 7.71
N SER A 169 -32.53 -40.18 6.62
CA SER A 169 -31.45 -40.68 5.78
C SER A 169 -30.81 -39.58 4.94
N GLU A 170 -31.59 -38.61 4.46
CA GLU A 170 -31.09 -37.41 3.78
C GLU A 170 -30.35 -36.48 4.75
N GLN A 171 -30.83 -36.33 5.99
CA GLN A 171 -30.14 -35.57 7.03
C GLN A 171 -28.80 -36.22 7.40
N ILE A 172 -28.73 -37.55 7.47
CA ILE A 172 -27.47 -38.29 7.65
C ILE A 172 -26.56 -38.10 6.43
N ARG A 173 -27.07 -38.26 5.20
CA ARG A 173 -26.29 -38.09 3.96
C ARG A 173 -25.74 -36.67 3.81
N LEU A 174 -26.55 -35.65 4.12
CA LEU A 174 -26.12 -34.26 4.15
C LEU A 174 -25.10 -33.99 5.26
N GLY A 175 -25.21 -34.67 6.41
CA GLY A 175 -24.18 -34.67 7.45
C GLY A 175 -22.85 -35.24 6.94
N ASP A 176 -22.88 -36.40 6.27
CA ASP A 176 -21.69 -37.00 5.65
C ASP A 176 -21.10 -36.13 4.55
N ASP A 177 -21.93 -35.54 3.69
CA ASP A 177 -21.48 -34.67 2.60
C ASP A 177 -20.91 -33.34 3.13
N LEU A 178 -21.49 -32.76 4.18
CA LEU A 178 -20.90 -31.62 4.92
C LEU A 178 -19.59 -32.00 5.60
N ASN A 179 -19.49 -33.19 6.23
CA ASN A 179 -18.25 -33.67 6.85
C ASN A 179 -17.15 -33.93 5.81
N ARG A 180 -17.52 -34.45 4.62
CA ARG A 180 -16.61 -34.60 3.47
C ARG A 180 -16.13 -33.25 2.95
N GLU A 181 -17.02 -32.27 2.85
CA GLU A 181 -16.68 -30.95 2.31
C GLU A 181 -15.90 -30.10 3.33
N LEU A 182 -16.20 -30.18 4.63
CA LEU A 182 -15.32 -29.68 5.70
C LEU A 182 -13.94 -30.35 5.65
N SER A 183 -13.88 -31.66 5.41
CA SER A 183 -12.60 -32.38 5.27
C SER A 183 -11.84 -31.98 4.00
N ARG A 184 -12.53 -31.64 2.90
CA ARG A 184 -11.91 -31.10 1.69
C ARG A 184 -11.37 -29.70 1.94
N ARG A 185 -12.21 -28.81 2.46
CA ARG A 185 -11.85 -27.45 2.84
C ARG A 185 -10.68 -27.42 3.81
N ASN A 186 -10.66 -28.25 4.86
CA ASN A 186 -9.53 -28.34 5.79
C ASN A 186 -8.22 -28.77 5.12
N ARG A 187 -8.27 -29.58 4.05
CA ARG A 187 -7.07 -29.88 3.23
C ARG A 187 -6.67 -28.68 2.38
N SER A 188 -7.61 -28.03 1.69
CA SER A 188 -7.34 -26.82 0.90
C SER A 188 -6.83 -25.65 1.76
N ASP A 189 -7.35 -25.48 2.96
CA ASP A 189 -6.95 -24.46 3.94
C ASP A 189 -5.57 -24.81 4.56
N ALA A 190 -5.24 -26.10 4.71
CA ALA A 190 -3.89 -26.53 5.09
C ALA A 190 -2.87 -26.39 3.93
N GLU A 191 -3.27 -26.70 2.69
CA GLU A 191 -2.44 -26.50 1.50
C GLU A 191 -2.18 -25.02 1.22
N THR A 192 -3.18 -24.15 1.36
CA THR A 192 -3.00 -22.70 1.19
C THR A 192 -2.16 -22.10 2.30
N LYS A 193 -2.34 -22.51 3.58
CA LYS A 193 -1.41 -22.17 4.66
C LYS A 193 0.01 -22.63 4.35
N LYS A 194 0.20 -23.88 3.95
CA LYS A 194 1.53 -24.38 3.58
C LYS A 194 2.13 -23.60 2.40
N ARG A 195 1.35 -23.25 1.37
CA ARG A 195 1.83 -22.40 0.26
C ARG A 195 2.20 -20.98 0.73
N LEU A 196 1.50 -20.42 1.72
CA LEU A 196 1.84 -19.13 2.32
C LEU A 196 3.08 -19.22 3.21
N GLU A 197 3.27 -20.32 3.94
CA GLU A 197 4.48 -20.63 4.71
C GLU A 197 5.69 -20.86 3.77
N ASP A 198 5.53 -21.62 2.69
CA ASP A 198 6.54 -21.82 1.63
C ASP A 198 6.89 -20.49 0.95
N LEU A 199 5.93 -19.59 0.74
CA LEU A 199 6.16 -18.24 0.19
C LEU A 199 6.82 -17.30 1.19
N SER A 200 6.45 -17.34 2.47
CA SER A 200 7.09 -16.56 3.54
C SER A 200 8.52 -17.02 3.77
N GLY A 201 8.76 -18.33 3.79
CA GLY A 201 10.10 -18.91 3.85
C GLY A 201 10.95 -18.48 2.67
N ARG A 202 10.41 -18.49 1.44
CA ARG A 202 11.09 -17.95 0.26
C ARG A 202 11.32 -16.45 0.32
N LEU A 203 10.47 -15.68 0.99
CA LEU A 203 10.67 -14.24 1.20
C LEU A 203 11.82 -13.99 2.18
N ASP A 204 11.83 -14.70 3.32
CA ASP A 204 12.91 -14.65 4.31
C ASP A 204 14.23 -15.17 3.72
N GLU A 205 14.21 -16.23 2.90
CA GLU A 205 15.36 -16.73 2.15
C GLU A 205 15.81 -15.74 1.07
N SER A 206 14.89 -15.05 0.39
CA SER A 206 15.22 -13.99 -0.56
C SER A 206 15.73 -12.71 0.11
N GLN A 207 15.46 -12.51 1.40
CA GLN A 207 15.98 -11.40 2.20
C GLN A 207 17.29 -11.76 2.94
N ARG A 208 17.54 -13.05 3.17
CA ARG A 208 18.83 -13.60 3.66
C ARG A 208 19.82 -13.88 2.53
N GLN A 209 19.35 -14.10 1.31
CA GLN A 209 20.19 -14.01 0.13
C GLN A 209 20.65 -12.57 -0.02
N GLU A 210 21.97 -12.39 0.14
CA GLU A 210 22.73 -11.16 -0.10
C GLU A 210 22.13 -10.39 -1.28
N SER A 211 21.78 -9.12 -1.05
CA SER A 211 20.92 -8.36 -1.96
C SER A 211 21.51 -8.32 -3.37
N VAL A 212 20.66 -8.14 -4.38
CA VAL A 212 21.13 -8.07 -5.78
C VAL A 212 22.22 -6.99 -5.93
N SER A 213 22.10 -5.89 -5.18
CA SER A 213 23.13 -4.86 -5.02
C SER A 213 24.44 -5.41 -4.45
N GLU A 214 24.43 -6.05 -3.26
CA GLU A 214 25.64 -6.65 -2.67
C GLU A 214 26.27 -7.74 -3.54
N ARG A 215 25.46 -8.48 -4.31
CA ARG A 215 25.92 -9.56 -5.21
C ARG A 215 26.59 -8.98 -6.45
N VAL A 216 26.00 -7.93 -7.04
CA VAL A 216 26.64 -7.15 -8.10
C VAL A 216 27.91 -6.49 -7.57
N GLU A 217 27.88 -5.90 -6.38
CA GLU A 217 29.05 -5.25 -5.78
C GLU A 217 30.20 -6.23 -5.53
N ARG A 218 29.95 -7.38 -4.89
CA ARG A 218 31.01 -8.39 -4.68
C ARG A 218 31.48 -9.03 -5.99
N ARG A 219 30.63 -9.13 -7.03
CA ARG A 219 31.09 -9.54 -8.36
C ARG A 219 31.93 -8.46 -9.04
N LEU A 220 31.61 -7.17 -8.89
CA LEU A 220 32.42 -6.05 -9.37
C LEU A 220 33.76 -5.98 -8.62
N GLN A 221 33.77 -6.02 -7.29
CA GLN A 221 34.98 -6.14 -6.48
C GLN A 221 35.79 -7.41 -6.82
N GLY A 222 35.10 -8.48 -7.25
CA GLY A 222 35.71 -9.70 -7.78
C GLY A 222 36.42 -9.44 -9.11
N ILE A 223 35.71 -8.87 -10.09
CA ILE A 223 36.22 -8.48 -11.41
C ILE A 223 37.37 -7.47 -11.29
N GLU A 224 37.32 -6.53 -10.35
CA GLU A 224 38.45 -5.62 -10.10
C GLU A 224 39.70 -6.37 -9.61
N ARG A 225 39.55 -7.35 -8.72
CA ARG A 225 40.67 -8.19 -8.24
C ARG A 225 41.18 -9.09 -9.35
N GLU A 226 40.28 -9.65 -10.16
CA GLU A 226 40.54 -10.45 -11.35
C GLU A 226 41.39 -9.63 -12.34
N ILE A 227 40.91 -8.45 -12.78
CA ILE A 227 41.63 -7.49 -13.65
C ILE A 227 42.96 -7.03 -13.05
N ARG A 228 43.05 -6.76 -11.74
CA ARG A 228 44.33 -6.40 -11.09
C ARG A 228 45.33 -7.57 -11.15
N SER A 229 44.87 -8.81 -10.96
CA SER A 229 45.71 -10.01 -11.06
C SER A 229 46.10 -10.35 -12.50
N GLU A 230 45.20 -10.19 -13.47
CA GLU A 230 45.47 -10.34 -14.90
C GLU A 230 46.49 -9.31 -15.37
N ARG A 231 46.36 -8.04 -14.96
CA ARG A 231 47.36 -7.00 -15.27
C ARG A 231 48.74 -7.37 -14.74
N GLN A 232 48.86 -7.80 -13.48
CA GLN A 232 50.15 -8.27 -12.93
C GLN A 232 50.71 -9.51 -13.65
N LEU A 233 49.84 -10.37 -14.21
CA LEU A 233 50.25 -11.58 -14.91
C LEU A 233 50.63 -11.28 -16.37
N ILE A 234 49.99 -10.29 -17.00
CA ILE A 234 50.36 -9.72 -18.31
C ILE A 234 51.67 -8.94 -18.18
N GLU A 235 51.83 -8.12 -17.15
CA GLU A 235 53.05 -7.37 -16.81
C GLU A 235 54.23 -8.34 -16.63
N ARG A 236 54.11 -9.37 -15.77
CA ARG A 236 55.12 -10.42 -15.63
C ARG A 236 55.43 -11.17 -16.94
N ARG A 237 54.42 -11.41 -17.80
CA ARG A 237 54.64 -12.01 -19.14
C ARG A 237 55.36 -11.05 -20.08
N GLN A 238 55.10 -9.75 -20.00
CA GLN A 238 55.74 -8.71 -20.78
C GLN A 238 57.19 -8.49 -20.32
N ASP A 239 57.47 -8.55 -19.02
CA ASP A 239 58.81 -8.58 -18.45
C ASP A 239 59.57 -9.83 -18.88
N GLN A 240 58.94 -11.01 -18.81
CA GLN A 240 59.53 -12.27 -19.28
C GLN A 240 59.84 -12.23 -20.78
N LEU A 241 58.94 -11.70 -21.61
CA LEU A 241 59.18 -11.49 -23.04
C LEU A 241 60.25 -10.42 -23.28
N GLY A 242 60.34 -9.40 -22.44
CA GLY A 242 61.42 -8.40 -22.46
C GLY A 242 62.78 -9.03 -22.17
N HIS A 243 62.90 -9.81 -21.09
CA HIS A 243 64.10 -10.56 -20.76
C HIS A 243 64.47 -11.58 -21.85
N MET A 244 63.49 -12.32 -22.40
CA MET A 244 63.73 -13.22 -23.53
C MET A 244 64.16 -12.47 -24.79
N SER A 245 63.61 -11.29 -25.07
CA SER A 245 63.98 -10.46 -26.22
C SER A 245 65.39 -9.89 -26.07
N VAL A 246 65.76 -9.42 -24.88
CA VAL A 246 67.14 -8.99 -24.56
C VAL A 246 68.10 -10.16 -24.70
N HIS A 247 67.79 -11.32 -24.12
CA HIS A 247 68.65 -12.49 -24.19
C HIS A 247 68.80 -13.05 -25.61
N LEU A 248 67.73 -13.02 -26.43
CA LEU A 248 67.80 -13.34 -27.86
C LEU A 248 68.62 -12.30 -28.64
N GLN A 249 68.51 -11.00 -28.31
CA GLN A 249 69.31 -9.96 -28.95
C GLN A 249 70.80 -10.06 -28.57
N GLU A 250 71.11 -10.49 -27.34
CA GLU A 250 72.47 -10.81 -26.88
C GLU A 250 73.02 -12.07 -27.55
N ALA A 251 72.21 -13.14 -27.65
CA ALA A 251 72.57 -14.37 -28.33
C ALA A 251 72.85 -14.13 -29.84
N LEU A 252 72.02 -13.32 -30.50
CA LEU A 252 72.25 -12.87 -31.88
C LEU A 252 73.55 -12.05 -31.98
N LYS A 253 73.76 -11.03 -31.14
CA LYS A 253 75.03 -10.27 -31.12
C LYS A 253 76.26 -11.16 -30.90
N GLN A 254 76.16 -12.20 -30.06
CA GLN A 254 77.23 -13.19 -29.89
C GLN A 254 77.41 -14.12 -31.09
N GLN A 255 76.32 -14.46 -31.79
CA GLN A 255 76.38 -15.26 -33.02
C GLN A 255 76.98 -14.43 -34.16
N ASP A 256 76.60 -13.16 -34.31
CA ASP A 256 77.18 -12.21 -35.26
C ASP A 256 78.67 -11.97 -34.98
N ALA A 257 79.06 -11.80 -33.71
CA ALA A 257 80.48 -11.70 -33.33
C ALA A 257 81.27 -12.95 -33.73
N LYS A 258 80.76 -14.15 -33.43
CA LYS A 258 81.39 -15.43 -33.82
C LYS A 258 81.41 -15.64 -35.34
N ALA A 259 80.40 -15.17 -36.05
CA ALA A 259 80.36 -15.20 -37.52
C ALA A 259 81.41 -14.26 -38.12
N ASN A 260 81.55 -13.03 -37.60
CA ASN A 260 82.58 -12.09 -38.00
C ASN A 260 84.00 -12.61 -37.70
N GLU A 261 84.23 -13.21 -36.52
CA GLU A 261 85.49 -13.87 -36.18
C GLU A 261 85.81 -15.03 -37.15
N ALA A 262 84.82 -15.88 -37.45
CA ALA A 262 84.97 -16.96 -38.42
C ALA A 262 85.23 -16.44 -39.85
N GLU A 263 84.58 -15.35 -40.26
CA GLU A 263 84.79 -14.69 -41.56
C GLU A 263 86.19 -14.09 -41.66
N ILE A 264 86.68 -13.44 -40.61
CA ILE A 264 88.07 -12.94 -40.53
C ILE A 264 89.07 -14.10 -40.60
N VAL A 265 88.82 -15.22 -39.91
CA VAL A 265 89.65 -16.43 -39.99
C VAL A 265 89.61 -17.05 -41.40
N LEU A 266 88.46 -17.06 -42.07
CA LEU A 266 88.33 -17.54 -43.45
C LEU A 266 89.03 -16.62 -44.45
N LYS A 267 88.87 -15.31 -44.35
CA LYS A 267 89.61 -14.31 -45.15
C LYS A 267 91.12 -14.46 -44.99
N ASN A 268 91.60 -14.63 -43.75
CA ASN A 268 93.02 -14.87 -43.45
C ASN A 268 93.53 -16.24 -43.94
N LYS A 269 92.66 -17.24 -44.15
CA LYS A 269 93.01 -18.50 -44.81
C LYS A 269 93.03 -18.34 -46.33
N ILE A 270 92.03 -17.68 -46.92
CA ILE A 270 91.95 -17.42 -48.36
C ILE A 270 93.18 -16.63 -48.83
N ALA A 271 93.55 -15.54 -48.16
CA ALA A 271 94.74 -14.77 -48.49
C ALA A 271 96.03 -15.60 -48.47
N LYS A 272 96.16 -16.58 -47.55
CA LYS A 272 97.30 -17.51 -47.52
C LYS A 272 97.28 -18.51 -48.68
N MET A 273 96.11 -19.03 -49.03
CA MET A 273 95.94 -19.90 -50.20
C MET A 273 96.22 -19.13 -51.51
N GLU A 274 95.91 -17.84 -51.57
CA GLU A 274 96.21 -16.95 -52.70
C GLU A 274 97.72 -16.66 -52.78
N ASP A 275 98.37 -16.34 -51.66
CA ASP A 275 99.83 -16.22 -51.54
C ASP A 275 100.57 -17.50 -51.96
N GLU A 276 100.07 -18.67 -51.54
CA GLU A 276 100.62 -19.98 -51.91
C GLU A 276 100.38 -20.31 -53.38
N LYS A 277 99.18 -20.03 -53.90
CA LYS A 277 98.85 -20.14 -55.32
C LYS A 277 99.79 -19.28 -56.18
N SER A 278 100.00 -18.01 -55.85
CA SER A 278 100.88 -17.13 -56.64
C SER A 278 102.35 -17.54 -56.57
N LYS A 279 102.81 -18.16 -55.48
CA LYS A 279 104.14 -18.80 -55.42
C LYS A 279 104.22 -20.02 -56.33
N LEU A 280 103.18 -20.87 -56.37
CA LEU A 280 103.10 -22.02 -57.27
C LEU A 280 103.01 -21.58 -58.74
N GLU A 281 102.27 -20.51 -59.05
CA GLU A 281 102.20 -19.91 -60.40
C GLU A 281 103.58 -19.40 -60.85
N GLN A 282 104.34 -18.73 -59.97
CA GLN A 282 105.73 -18.31 -60.27
C GLN A 282 106.67 -19.51 -60.49
N VAL A 283 106.55 -20.59 -59.70
CA VAL A 283 107.35 -21.81 -59.87
C VAL A 283 107.00 -22.54 -61.17
N LEU A 284 105.71 -22.60 -61.53
CA LEU A 284 105.24 -23.15 -62.81
C LEU A 284 105.71 -22.30 -63.99
N GLU A 285 105.67 -20.97 -63.90
CA GLU A 285 106.16 -20.10 -64.97
C GLU A 285 107.69 -20.20 -65.12
N HIS A 286 108.44 -20.26 -64.02
CA HIS A 286 109.89 -20.53 -64.05
C HIS A 286 110.21 -21.91 -64.65
N SER A 287 109.36 -22.91 -64.41
CA SER A 287 109.51 -24.26 -64.97
C SER A 287 109.18 -24.30 -66.47
N ARG A 288 108.13 -23.57 -66.91
CA ARG A 288 107.81 -23.36 -68.34
C ARG A 288 108.97 -22.68 -69.05
N ARG A 289 109.45 -21.54 -68.56
CA ARG A 289 110.62 -20.84 -69.13
C ARG A 289 111.83 -21.76 -69.26
N LYS A 290 112.10 -22.63 -68.28
CA LYS A 290 113.16 -23.66 -68.37
C LYS A 290 112.89 -24.72 -69.45
N LEU A 291 111.65 -25.17 -69.59
CA LEU A 291 111.24 -26.06 -70.68
C LEU A 291 111.47 -25.37 -72.04
N ASP A 292 110.98 -24.14 -72.22
CA ASP A 292 111.13 -23.35 -73.45
C ASP A 292 112.62 -23.20 -73.87
N HIS A 293 113.52 -22.99 -72.90
CA HIS A 293 114.98 -22.93 -73.14
C HIS A 293 115.56 -24.31 -73.54
N SER A 294 115.02 -25.41 -72.99
CA SER A 294 115.44 -26.77 -73.35
C SER A 294 114.87 -27.22 -74.70
N GLU A 295 113.65 -26.80 -75.05
CA GLU A 295 113.01 -27.10 -76.31
C GLU A 295 113.66 -26.34 -77.46
N SER A 296 113.92 -25.05 -77.31
CA SER A 296 114.73 -24.28 -78.28
C SER A 296 116.17 -24.81 -78.41
N SER A 297 116.79 -25.28 -77.31
CA SER A 297 118.08 -25.98 -77.39
C SER A 297 117.98 -27.30 -78.17
N ARG A 298 116.88 -28.04 -78.00
CA ARG A 298 116.59 -29.28 -78.75
C ARG A 298 116.33 -28.99 -80.24
N GLU A 299 115.65 -27.89 -80.56
CA GLU A 299 115.40 -27.45 -81.94
C GLU A 299 116.69 -27.08 -82.66
N VAL A 300 117.61 -26.37 -82.00
CA VAL A 300 118.96 -26.10 -82.54
C VAL A 300 119.74 -27.41 -82.80
N LEU A 301 119.66 -28.39 -81.88
CA LEU A 301 120.28 -29.70 -82.08
C LEU A 301 119.60 -30.50 -83.22
N LEU A 302 118.27 -30.41 -83.36
CA LEU A 302 117.55 -31.04 -84.47
C LEU A 302 117.92 -30.41 -85.82
N GLN A 303 118.07 -29.09 -85.89
CA GLN A 303 118.56 -28.41 -87.09
C GLN A 303 119.99 -28.85 -87.44
N GLN A 304 120.90 -28.95 -86.45
CA GLN A 304 122.24 -29.48 -86.67
C GLN A 304 122.24 -30.94 -87.18
N ILE A 305 121.34 -31.78 -86.66
CA ILE A 305 121.16 -33.16 -87.15
C ILE A 305 120.63 -33.16 -88.60
N GLU A 306 119.71 -32.27 -88.96
CA GLU A 306 119.17 -32.18 -90.32
C GLU A 306 120.17 -31.56 -91.33
N ASP A 307 121.01 -30.62 -90.88
CA ASP A 307 122.13 -30.08 -91.65
C ASP A 307 123.19 -31.16 -91.90
N LEU A 308 123.46 -32.03 -90.91
CA LEU A 308 124.36 -33.18 -91.04
C LEU A 308 123.77 -34.27 -91.96
N ARG A 309 122.46 -34.57 -91.85
CA ARG A 309 121.75 -35.44 -92.81
C ARG A 309 121.85 -34.89 -94.22
N SER A 310 121.64 -33.59 -94.40
CA SER A 310 121.75 -32.91 -95.69
C SER A 310 123.17 -32.94 -96.28
N GLN A 311 124.20 -32.93 -95.42
CA GLN A 311 125.59 -33.13 -95.84
C GLN A 311 125.87 -34.58 -96.24
N LEU A 312 125.35 -35.55 -95.48
CA LEU A 312 125.51 -36.98 -95.74
C LEU A 312 124.80 -37.39 -97.03
N LEU A 313 123.60 -36.87 -97.28
CA LEU A 313 122.82 -37.12 -98.50
C LEU A 313 123.54 -36.59 -99.74
N ARG A 314 124.12 -35.38 -99.68
CA ARG A 314 125.01 -34.86 -100.74
C ARG A 314 126.26 -35.74 -100.94
N ALA A 315 126.88 -36.21 -99.86
CA ALA A 315 128.03 -37.11 -99.95
C ALA A 315 127.67 -38.49 -100.56
N GLU A 316 126.43 -38.96 -100.39
CA GLU A 316 125.92 -40.15 -101.09
C GLU A 316 125.60 -39.89 -102.56
N GLU A 317 125.10 -38.70 -102.93
CA GLU A 317 124.96 -38.27 -104.32
C GLU A 317 126.33 -38.15 -105.02
N ASP A 318 127.34 -37.57 -104.37
CA ASP A 318 128.73 -37.54 -104.83
C ASP A 318 129.31 -38.96 -104.97
N ARG A 319 129.03 -39.85 -104.01
CA ARG A 319 129.44 -41.27 -104.08
C ARG A 319 128.78 -41.99 -105.25
N LEU A 320 127.50 -41.71 -105.54
CA LEU A 320 126.75 -42.31 -106.65
C LEU A 320 127.21 -41.78 -108.01
N THR A 321 127.52 -40.49 -108.14
CA THR A 321 128.07 -39.92 -109.39
C THR A 321 129.48 -40.47 -109.67
N LEU A 322 130.35 -40.59 -108.65
CA LEU A 322 131.63 -41.29 -108.77
C LEU A 322 131.47 -42.77 -109.15
N GLN A 323 130.51 -43.49 -108.54
CA GLN A 323 130.21 -44.88 -108.87
C GLN A 323 129.68 -45.04 -110.31
N HIS A 324 128.96 -44.05 -110.83
CA HIS A 324 128.52 -44.01 -112.23
C HIS A 324 129.69 -43.76 -113.21
N GLN A 325 130.63 -42.88 -112.86
CA GLN A 325 131.85 -42.63 -113.67
C GLN A 325 132.77 -43.86 -113.73
N ILE A 326 132.99 -44.53 -112.59
CA ILE A 326 133.79 -45.77 -112.50
C ILE A 326 133.19 -46.89 -113.37
N SER A 327 131.88 -46.91 -113.57
CA SER A 327 131.18 -47.94 -114.34
C SER A 327 131.38 -47.88 -115.86
N GLN A 328 132.00 -46.81 -116.41
CA GLN A 328 132.13 -46.62 -117.86
C GLN A 328 133.54 -46.88 -118.44
N VAL A 329 134.58 -47.12 -117.62
CA VAL A 329 135.98 -47.22 -118.09
C VAL A 329 136.72 -48.45 -117.53
N ALA A 330 136.45 -49.64 -118.08
CA ALA A 330 137.18 -50.86 -117.70
C ALA A 330 137.20 -51.98 -118.78
N LYS A 331 137.95 -51.80 -119.88
CA LYS A 331 138.48 -52.91 -120.71
C LYS A 331 139.96 -52.62 -121.06
N HIS A 332 140.80 -53.66 -121.09
CA HIS A 332 142.29 -53.65 -121.01
C HIS A 332 143.02 -53.17 -122.31
N PRO A 333 144.39 -53.11 -122.41
CA PRO A 333 145.46 -53.50 -121.45
C PRO A 333 146.80 -52.66 -121.37
N ARG A 334 147.65 -52.97 -120.34
CA ARG A 334 149.13 -53.26 -120.39
C ARG A 334 150.18 -52.34 -119.66
N SER A 335 151.18 -52.99 -119.00
CA SER A 335 152.56 -52.55 -118.54
C SER A 335 152.72 -51.74 -117.21
N HIS A 336 153.81 -51.80 -116.38
CA HIS A 336 155.14 -52.52 -116.41
C HIS A 336 155.90 -52.63 -115.03
N LEU A 337 156.76 -53.68 -114.83
CA LEU A 337 158.03 -53.85 -114.00
C LEU A 337 158.02 -54.03 -112.44
N ASP A 338 158.92 -54.79 -111.74
CA ASP A 338 159.89 -55.95 -111.93
C ASP A 338 160.57 -56.35 -110.55
N GLU A 339 161.46 -57.34 -110.24
CA GLU A 339 162.14 -58.55 -110.87
C GLU A 339 162.08 -59.83 -109.95
N GLN A 340 163.03 -60.65 -109.38
CA GLN A 340 164.51 -61.01 -109.31
C GLN A 340 164.61 -62.42 -108.55
N ARG A 341 165.48 -63.47 -108.59
CA ARG A 341 166.86 -63.94 -109.00
C ARG A 341 167.93 -64.08 -107.86
N ASP A 342 168.86 -65.06 -107.74
CA ASP A 342 169.14 -66.39 -108.39
C ASP A 342 170.03 -67.37 -107.50
N ASP A 343 170.68 -68.43 -108.05
CA ASP A 343 171.27 -69.63 -107.34
C ASP A 343 172.63 -70.22 -107.98
N ARG A 344 173.35 -71.22 -107.36
CA ARG A 344 174.19 -72.38 -107.95
C ARG A 344 175.78 -72.54 -108.03
N ARG A 345 176.28 -73.78 -107.68
CA ARG A 345 177.24 -74.79 -108.37
C ARG A 345 178.79 -75.06 -108.05
N LYS A 346 179.60 -75.83 -108.88
CA LYS A 346 180.62 -76.92 -108.46
C LYS A 346 181.99 -77.24 -109.26
N GLN A 347 182.99 -77.97 -108.64
CA GLN A 347 183.77 -79.25 -109.04
C GLN A 347 185.23 -79.40 -109.74
N ARG A 348 186.07 -80.43 -109.29
CA ARG A 348 187.25 -81.25 -109.89
C ARG A 348 188.76 -80.73 -109.93
N VAL A 349 189.90 -81.47 -110.21
CA VAL A 349 190.55 -82.83 -109.85
C VAL A 349 191.96 -83.15 -110.56
N VAL A 350 192.76 -84.20 -110.14
CA VAL A 350 193.77 -85.12 -110.85
C VAL A 350 195.33 -85.15 -110.60
N GLU A 351 195.89 -86.37 -110.30
CA GLU A 351 197.26 -87.02 -110.50
C GLU A 351 198.62 -86.29 -110.14
N ARG A 352 199.87 -86.85 -110.22
CA ARG A 352 200.47 -88.18 -110.66
C ARG A 352 201.69 -88.68 -109.78
N SER A 353 202.79 -89.21 -110.35
CA SER A 353 203.88 -90.05 -109.73
C SER A 353 205.21 -90.04 -110.57
N ASP A 354 206.34 -90.79 -110.39
CA ASP A 354 206.62 -92.09 -109.69
C ASP A 354 208.05 -92.34 -109.04
N PRO A 355 209.19 -92.75 -109.68
CA PRO A 355 210.09 -93.78 -109.07
C PRO A 355 211.67 -93.72 -109.16
N GLU A 356 212.40 -94.03 -108.08
CA GLU A 356 213.72 -94.75 -108.00
C GLU A 356 213.83 -95.43 -106.59
N ARG A 357 214.37 -96.65 -106.44
CA ARG A 357 213.67 -97.65 -105.57
C ARG A 357 214.41 -98.40 -104.43
N GLN A 358 215.64 -98.08 -103.99
CA GLN A 358 216.32 -98.89 -102.94
C GLN A 358 216.83 -98.16 -101.67
N GLU A 359 217.02 -96.84 -101.65
CA GLU A 359 217.27 -96.10 -100.39
C GLU A 359 216.04 -96.09 -99.44
N MET A 360 214.84 -96.28 -99.99
CA MET A 360 213.57 -95.89 -99.36
C MET A 360 213.13 -96.76 -98.17
N GLU A 361 213.59 -98.01 -98.02
CA GLU A 361 213.04 -98.94 -97.03
C GLU A 361 213.25 -98.50 -95.57
N LYS A 362 214.30 -97.72 -95.28
CA LYS A 362 214.52 -97.15 -93.94
C LYS A 362 213.60 -95.96 -93.66
N GLN A 363 213.36 -95.11 -94.65
CA GLN A 363 212.49 -93.92 -94.51
C GLN A 363 210.99 -94.29 -94.39
N ILE A 364 210.58 -95.43 -94.96
CA ILE A 364 209.21 -95.95 -94.89
C ILE A 364 208.71 -96.16 -93.45
N TRP A 365 209.60 -96.46 -92.48
CA TRP A 365 209.17 -96.72 -91.10
C TRP A 365 208.81 -95.46 -90.32
N GLU A 366 209.60 -94.38 -90.44
CA GLU A 366 209.34 -93.13 -89.71
C GLU A 366 208.12 -92.38 -90.27
N LEU A 367 207.93 -92.41 -91.60
CA LEU A 367 206.76 -91.82 -92.26
C LEU A 367 205.44 -92.52 -91.87
N ARG A 368 205.47 -93.84 -91.61
CA ARG A 368 204.27 -94.59 -91.14
C ARG A 368 203.77 -94.14 -89.77
N ALA A 369 204.68 -93.78 -88.86
CA ALA A 369 204.30 -93.28 -87.54
C ALA A 369 203.57 -91.92 -87.63
N GLN A 370 204.06 -91.02 -88.48
CA GLN A 370 203.44 -89.70 -88.70
C GLN A 370 202.07 -89.80 -89.37
N LEU A 371 201.93 -90.69 -90.37
CA LEU A 371 200.66 -90.90 -91.08
C LEU A 371 199.54 -91.38 -90.13
N ASN A 372 199.84 -92.34 -89.25
CA ASN A 372 198.87 -92.88 -88.29
C ASN A 372 198.33 -91.80 -87.32
N HIS A 373 199.17 -90.85 -86.89
CA HIS A 373 198.68 -89.75 -86.04
C HIS A 373 197.75 -88.80 -86.82
N SER A 374 198.09 -88.48 -88.08
CA SER A 374 197.26 -87.61 -88.92
C SER A 374 195.89 -88.19 -89.25
N ALA A 375 195.79 -89.51 -89.45
CA ALA A 375 194.53 -90.20 -89.73
C ALA A 375 193.55 -90.09 -88.54
N VAL A 376 194.01 -90.42 -87.32
CA VAL A 376 193.18 -90.37 -86.10
C VAL A 376 192.69 -88.94 -85.80
N MET A 377 193.50 -87.92 -86.07
CA MET A 377 193.08 -86.52 -85.93
C MET A 377 191.94 -86.16 -86.90
N SER A 378 192.00 -86.62 -88.15
CA SER A 378 190.94 -86.40 -89.14
C SER A 378 189.61 -87.05 -88.72
N GLU A 379 189.63 -88.28 -88.22
CA GLU A 379 188.43 -88.98 -87.73
C GLU A 379 187.78 -88.24 -86.55
N ILE A 380 188.59 -87.74 -85.60
CA ILE A 380 188.13 -86.93 -84.47
C ILE A 380 187.45 -85.63 -84.96
N GLU A 381 187.99 -84.99 -85.99
CA GLU A 381 187.40 -83.79 -86.58
C GLU A 381 186.12 -84.06 -87.37
N GLU A 382 185.97 -85.24 -87.98
CA GLU A 382 184.72 -85.65 -88.63
C GLU A 382 183.62 -85.99 -87.61
N LEU A 383 183.97 -86.66 -86.51
CA LEU A 383 183.06 -86.91 -85.41
C LEU A 383 182.60 -85.60 -84.75
N LYS A 384 183.50 -84.63 -84.50
CA LYS A 384 183.14 -83.28 -84.03
C LYS A 384 182.15 -82.60 -84.98
N ARG A 385 182.47 -82.57 -86.29
CA ARG A 385 181.58 -82.03 -87.35
C ARG A 385 180.25 -82.78 -87.46
N CYS A 386 180.14 -84.02 -86.95
CA CYS A 386 178.90 -84.79 -86.90
C CYS A 386 178.06 -84.48 -85.66
N VAL A 387 178.69 -84.42 -84.49
CA VAL A 387 178.07 -83.98 -83.22
C VAL A 387 177.52 -82.57 -83.38
N GLU A 388 178.30 -81.62 -83.88
CA GLU A 388 177.82 -80.25 -84.15
C GLU A 388 176.60 -80.18 -85.06
N ARG A 389 176.50 -81.05 -86.08
CA ARG A 389 175.32 -81.12 -86.95
C ARG A 389 174.11 -81.63 -86.17
N LYS A 390 174.29 -82.67 -85.35
CA LYS A 390 173.22 -83.21 -84.50
C LYS A 390 172.80 -82.26 -83.38
N ASP A 391 173.71 -81.47 -82.83
CA ASP A 391 173.36 -80.41 -81.87
C ASP A 391 172.62 -79.25 -82.54
N LYS A 392 172.98 -78.87 -83.77
CA LYS A 392 172.23 -77.87 -84.57
C LYS A 392 170.83 -78.38 -84.94
N GLU A 393 170.68 -79.64 -85.35
CA GLU A 393 169.37 -80.29 -85.56
C GLU A 393 168.55 -80.36 -84.25
N LYS A 394 169.17 -80.76 -83.14
CA LYS A 394 168.54 -80.85 -81.82
C LYS A 394 168.12 -79.47 -81.29
N MET A 395 168.89 -78.43 -81.53
CA MET A 395 168.54 -77.04 -81.21
C MET A 395 167.36 -76.56 -82.06
N GLN A 396 167.34 -76.87 -83.36
CA GLN A 396 166.19 -76.55 -84.23
C GLN A 396 164.91 -77.29 -83.81
N LEU A 397 165.00 -78.58 -83.46
CA LEU A 397 163.88 -79.35 -82.92
C LEU A 397 163.45 -78.83 -81.54
N GLY A 398 164.39 -78.43 -80.68
CA GLY A 398 164.10 -77.76 -79.41
C GLY A 398 163.29 -76.48 -79.61
N MET A 399 163.76 -75.57 -80.47
CA MET A 399 163.05 -74.34 -80.83
C MET A 399 161.66 -74.62 -81.45
N GLN A 400 161.50 -75.70 -82.23
CA GLN A 400 160.19 -76.11 -82.76
C GLN A 400 159.27 -76.64 -81.66
N MET A 401 159.79 -77.42 -80.70
CA MET A 401 159.02 -77.89 -79.54
C MET A 401 158.65 -76.74 -78.60
N GLU A 402 159.54 -75.77 -78.37
CA GLU A 402 159.29 -74.54 -77.61
C GLU A 402 158.23 -73.67 -78.30
N ALA A 403 158.31 -73.49 -79.62
CA ALA A 403 157.28 -72.78 -80.38
C ALA A 403 155.91 -73.48 -80.31
N LEU A 404 155.88 -74.81 -80.47
CA LEU A 404 154.64 -75.61 -80.40
C LEU A 404 154.04 -75.64 -78.99
N THR A 405 154.85 -75.74 -77.94
CA THR A 405 154.38 -75.68 -76.54
C THR A 405 153.86 -74.29 -76.20
N ALA A 406 154.56 -73.22 -76.56
CA ALA A 406 154.06 -71.86 -76.40
C ALA A 406 152.75 -71.60 -77.19
N ASP A 407 152.56 -72.21 -78.37
CA ASP A 407 151.31 -72.12 -79.14
C ASP A 407 150.19 -73.03 -78.61
N LEU A 408 150.50 -74.10 -77.88
CA LEU A 408 149.53 -74.87 -77.10
C LEU A 408 149.12 -74.09 -75.85
N GLU A 409 150.06 -73.55 -75.08
CA GLU A 409 149.80 -72.70 -73.92
C GLU A 409 148.98 -71.45 -74.30
N LYS A 410 149.27 -70.78 -75.42
CA LYS A 410 148.44 -69.67 -75.91
C LYS A 410 146.99 -70.10 -76.17
N ARG A 411 146.78 -71.28 -76.78
CA ARG A 411 145.44 -71.84 -77.02
C ARG A 411 144.74 -72.25 -75.72
N GLU A 412 145.46 -72.86 -74.77
CA GLU A 412 144.88 -73.21 -73.48
C GLU A 412 144.49 -71.96 -72.69
N ASN A 413 145.38 -70.96 -72.60
CA ASN A 413 145.08 -69.65 -72.01
C ASN A 413 143.92 -68.95 -72.74
N GLN A 414 143.71 -69.18 -74.03
CA GLN A 414 142.53 -68.69 -74.76
C GLN A 414 141.26 -69.48 -74.40
N GLN A 415 141.33 -70.81 -74.29
CA GLN A 415 140.22 -71.67 -73.85
C GLN A 415 139.80 -71.35 -72.40
N GLN A 416 140.75 -71.21 -71.48
CA GLN A 416 140.48 -70.80 -70.09
C GLN A 416 139.79 -69.43 -70.04
N ARG A 417 140.22 -68.45 -70.87
CA ARG A 417 139.54 -67.15 -70.99
C ARG A 417 138.12 -67.27 -71.55
N MET A 418 137.89 -68.09 -72.59
CA MET A 418 136.54 -68.35 -73.09
C MET A 418 135.65 -69.05 -72.05
N LEU A 419 136.19 -69.98 -71.26
CA LEU A 419 135.47 -70.64 -70.17
C LEU A 419 135.14 -69.66 -69.02
N SER A 420 136.04 -68.73 -68.68
CA SER A 420 135.72 -67.67 -67.71
C SER A 420 134.61 -66.75 -68.23
N GLN A 421 134.70 -66.29 -69.49
CA GLN A 421 133.66 -65.47 -70.12
C GLN A 421 132.30 -66.18 -70.18
N LEU A 422 132.27 -67.48 -70.51
CA LEU A 422 131.04 -68.27 -70.50
C LEU A 422 130.46 -68.43 -69.08
N LYS A 423 131.32 -68.59 -68.06
CA LYS A 423 130.90 -68.64 -66.65
C LYS A 423 130.35 -67.30 -66.18
N ASP A 424 130.96 -66.19 -66.59
CA ASP A 424 130.53 -64.84 -66.25
C ASP A 424 129.20 -64.49 -66.94
N ILE A 425 129.04 -64.87 -68.23
CA ILE A 425 127.75 -64.80 -68.95
C ILE A 425 126.68 -65.67 -68.28
N GLN A 426 127.04 -66.87 -67.79
CA GLN A 426 126.10 -67.72 -67.04
C GLN A 426 125.71 -67.09 -65.70
N ASN A 427 126.62 -66.36 -65.05
CA ASN A 427 126.36 -65.66 -63.78
C ASN A 427 125.48 -64.42 -63.99
N THR A 428 125.78 -63.59 -64.99
CA THR A 428 124.93 -62.43 -65.33
C THR A 428 123.55 -62.86 -65.80
N TYR A 429 123.43 -63.94 -66.60
CA TYR A 429 122.13 -64.51 -66.95
C TYR A 429 121.33 -64.94 -65.71
N LYS A 430 121.95 -65.63 -64.73
CA LYS A 430 121.28 -66.01 -63.48
C LYS A 430 120.84 -64.81 -62.65
N ILE A 431 121.64 -63.74 -62.62
CA ILE A 431 121.31 -62.48 -61.94
C ILE A 431 120.08 -61.85 -62.63
N CYS A 432 120.14 -61.61 -63.94
CA CYS A 432 119.02 -61.06 -64.70
C CYS A 432 117.75 -61.93 -64.64
N GLU A 433 117.90 -63.26 -64.57
CA GLU A 433 116.75 -64.17 -64.42
C GLU A 433 116.12 -64.07 -63.01
N ASN A 434 116.93 -63.87 -61.96
CA ASN A 434 116.43 -63.63 -60.61
C ASN A 434 115.84 -62.23 -60.44
N GLU A 435 116.41 -61.21 -61.08
CA GLU A 435 115.84 -59.86 -61.16
C GLU A 435 114.50 -59.88 -61.89
N ARG A 436 114.39 -60.62 -63.01
CA ARG A 436 113.10 -60.88 -63.68
C ARG A 436 112.10 -61.57 -62.77
N ARG A 437 112.49 -62.64 -62.06
CA ARG A 437 111.61 -63.32 -61.08
C ARG A 437 111.12 -62.37 -59.98
N ALA A 438 112.01 -61.53 -59.43
CA ALA A 438 111.66 -60.55 -58.41
C ALA A 438 110.71 -59.47 -58.95
N ALA A 439 110.94 -58.99 -60.18
CA ALA A 439 110.05 -58.06 -60.86
C ALA A 439 108.68 -58.69 -61.18
N GLU A 440 108.63 -59.96 -61.58
CA GLU A 440 107.39 -60.70 -61.80
C GLU A 440 106.58 -60.88 -60.51
N VAL A 441 107.24 -61.22 -59.39
CA VAL A 441 106.58 -61.28 -58.07
C VAL A 441 106.03 -59.90 -57.68
N HIS A 442 106.84 -58.84 -57.77
CA HIS A 442 106.41 -57.48 -57.45
C HIS A 442 105.26 -56.98 -58.35
N VAL A 443 105.24 -57.38 -59.63
CA VAL A 443 104.11 -57.10 -60.53
C VAL A 443 102.86 -57.88 -60.13
N THR A 444 102.98 -59.13 -59.66
CA THR A 444 101.81 -59.86 -59.13
C THR A 444 101.32 -59.32 -57.79
N GLU A 445 102.21 -58.82 -56.92
CA GLU A 445 101.85 -58.16 -55.66
C GLU A 445 101.13 -56.83 -55.91
N LEU A 446 101.63 -55.99 -56.81
CA LEU A 446 100.92 -54.78 -57.27
C LEU A 446 99.59 -55.12 -57.95
N GLY A 447 99.52 -56.22 -58.70
CA GLY A 447 98.28 -56.71 -59.30
C GLY A 447 97.24 -57.10 -58.25
N GLN A 448 97.65 -57.78 -57.18
CA GLN A 448 96.78 -58.14 -56.06
C GLN A 448 96.32 -56.90 -55.29
N GLN A 449 97.22 -55.96 -54.97
CA GLN A 449 96.86 -54.69 -54.33
C GLN A 449 95.88 -53.85 -55.16
N LEU A 450 96.06 -53.84 -56.50
CA LEU A 450 95.12 -53.18 -57.40
C LEU A 450 93.75 -53.88 -57.41
N GLU A 451 93.73 -55.22 -57.44
CA GLU A 451 92.50 -56.02 -57.33
C GLU A 451 91.78 -55.85 -55.99
N GLU A 452 92.51 -55.72 -54.89
CA GLU A 452 91.94 -55.45 -53.56
C GLU A 452 91.36 -54.04 -53.51
N SER A 453 92.09 -53.05 -54.01
CA SER A 453 91.62 -51.66 -54.11
C SER A 453 90.40 -51.49 -55.02
N THR A 454 90.29 -52.24 -56.13
CA THR A 454 89.07 -52.23 -56.96
C THR A 454 87.90 -52.92 -56.27
N LYS A 455 88.11 -54.03 -55.55
CA LYS A 455 87.06 -54.68 -54.74
C LYS A 455 86.55 -53.76 -53.62
N GLU A 456 87.45 -53.05 -52.94
CA GLU A 456 87.07 -52.02 -51.96
C GLU A 456 86.24 -50.90 -52.61
N ALA A 457 86.70 -50.36 -53.75
CA ALA A 457 85.96 -49.35 -54.50
C ALA A 457 84.57 -49.85 -54.96
N GLU A 458 84.44 -51.10 -55.37
CA GLU A 458 83.16 -51.74 -55.69
C GLU A 458 82.25 -51.87 -54.46
N THR A 459 82.78 -52.23 -53.28
CA THR A 459 81.99 -52.26 -52.04
C THR A 459 81.50 -50.87 -51.64
N TYR A 460 82.35 -49.84 -51.66
CA TYR A 460 81.92 -48.46 -51.40
C TYR A 460 80.88 -47.97 -52.41
N LEU A 461 81.00 -48.34 -53.69
CA LEU A 461 79.99 -48.04 -54.71
C LEU A 461 78.67 -48.81 -54.50
N ALA A 462 78.71 -50.01 -53.92
CA ALA A 462 77.51 -50.77 -53.56
C ALA A 462 76.82 -50.17 -52.32
N GLU A 463 77.57 -49.80 -51.29
CA GLU A 463 77.09 -49.11 -50.10
C GLU A 463 76.49 -47.75 -50.44
N LEU A 464 77.14 -46.98 -51.32
CA LEU A 464 76.61 -45.71 -51.83
C LEU A 464 75.23 -45.90 -52.48
N LYS A 465 75.09 -46.89 -53.38
CA LYS A 465 73.81 -47.19 -54.05
C LYS A 465 72.74 -47.65 -53.06
N GLN A 466 73.08 -48.45 -52.05
CA GLN A 466 72.14 -48.85 -51.00
C GLN A 466 71.68 -47.64 -50.17
N SER A 467 72.63 -46.75 -49.79
CA SER A 467 72.34 -45.50 -49.11
C SER A 467 71.45 -44.57 -49.96
N GLU A 468 71.67 -44.47 -51.26
CA GLU A 468 70.81 -43.72 -52.19
C GLU A 468 69.40 -44.29 -52.28
N VAL A 469 69.23 -45.62 -52.35
CA VAL A 469 67.91 -46.27 -52.33
C VAL A 469 67.18 -46.00 -51.02
N LEU A 470 67.84 -46.15 -49.87
CA LEU A 470 67.27 -45.83 -48.56
C LEU A 470 66.92 -44.34 -48.44
N ARG A 471 67.75 -43.45 -48.98
CA ARG A 471 67.48 -42.00 -49.04
C ARG A 471 66.21 -41.72 -49.86
N LEU A 472 66.05 -42.35 -51.02
CA LEU A 472 64.86 -42.23 -51.88
C LEU A 472 63.61 -42.83 -51.23
N GLU A 473 63.72 -43.91 -50.46
CA GLU A 473 62.60 -44.42 -49.66
C GLU A 473 62.18 -43.45 -48.56
N ILE A 474 63.14 -42.88 -47.83
CA ILE A 474 62.87 -41.88 -46.79
C ILE A 474 62.25 -40.62 -47.41
N GLU A 475 62.70 -40.23 -48.60
CA GLU A 475 62.13 -39.11 -49.37
C GLU A 475 60.66 -39.38 -49.77
N LYS A 476 60.35 -40.56 -50.31
CA LYS A 476 58.96 -41.00 -50.59
C LYS A 476 58.09 -41.03 -49.32
N LYS A 477 58.58 -41.62 -48.23
CA LYS A 477 57.86 -41.69 -46.93
C LYS A 477 57.59 -40.28 -46.37
N LYS A 478 58.55 -39.36 -46.53
CA LYS A 478 58.41 -37.93 -46.20
C LYS A 478 57.38 -37.21 -47.08
N GLU A 479 57.27 -37.56 -48.35
CA GLU A 479 56.25 -37.01 -49.26
C GLU A 479 54.85 -37.55 -48.97
N GLU A 480 54.69 -38.84 -48.70
CA GLU A 480 53.42 -39.39 -48.21
C GLU A 480 52.95 -38.69 -46.92
N LEU A 481 53.86 -38.47 -45.97
CA LEU A 481 53.53 -37.77 -44.72
C LEU A 481 53.15 -36.30 -44.97
N LYS A 482 53.83 -35.60 -45.90
CA LYS A 482 53.40 -34.25 -46.34
C LYS A 482 51.98 -34.29 -46.94
N LEU A 483 51.66 -35.26 -47.80
CA LEU A 483 50.34 -35.39 -48.41
C LEU A 483 49.25 -35.67 -47.38
N LYS A 484 49.44 -36.68 -46.52
CA LYS A 484 48.54 -37.02 -45.40
C LYS A 484 48.32 -35.83 -44.45
N ALA A 485 49.35 -35.03 -44.18
CA ALA A 485 49.24 -33.79 -43.42
C ALA A 485 48.46 -32.69 -44.18
N GLN A 486 48.71 -32.49 -45.48
CA GLN A 486 47.96 -31.53 -46.30
C GLN A 486 46.47 -31.90 -46.44
N GLU A 487 46.15 -33.20 -46.57
CA GLU A 487 44.79 -33.71 -46.58
C GLU A 487 44.09 -33.48 -45.24
N SER A 488 44.79 -33.76 -44.12
CA SER A 488 44.30 -33.44 -42.77
C SER A 488 44.03 -31.93 -42.61
N ILE A 489 44.93 -31.07 -43.10
CA ILE A 489 44.75 -29.60 -43.10
C ILE A 489 43.56 -29.19 -44.00
N ARG A 490 43.35 -29.82 -45.16
CA ARG A 490 42.18 -29.58 -46.03
C ARG A 490 40.88 -30.00 -45.33
N TYR A 491 40.86 -31.16 -44.68
CA TYR A 491 39.72 -31.64 -43.89
C TYR A 491 39.38 -30.67 -42.76
N TRP A 492 40.36 -30.26 -41.95
CA TRP A 492 40.13 -29.33 -40.85
C TRP A 492 39.70 -27.94 -41.34
N LYS A 493 40.29 -27.41 -42.42
CA LYS A 493 39.83 -26.16 -43.06
C LYS A 493 38.37 -26.26 -43.54
N LEU A 494 37.98 -27.40 -44.12
CA LEU A 494 36.59 -27.63 -44.53
C LEU A 494 35.65 -27.77 -43.31
N ARG A 495 36.11 -28.38 -42.21
CA ARG A 495 35.32 -28.48 -40.97
C ARG A 495 35.15 -27.12 -40.30
N CYS A 496 36.19 -26.27 -40.27
CA CYS A 496 36.11 -24.89 -39.79
C CYS A 496 35.09 -24.10 -40.61
N LYS A 497 35.17 -24.12 -41.96
CA LYS A 497 34.18 -23.46 -42.83
C LYS A 497 32.73 -23.92 -42.62
N LYS A 498 32.52 -25.20 -42.31
CA LYS A 498 31.18 -25.70 -41.95
C LYS A 498 30.71 -25.14 -40.61
N LEU A 499 31.57 -25.14 -39.59
CA LEU A 499 31.27 -24.57 -38.26
C LEU A 499 31.09 -23.03 -38.30
N GLU A 500 31.82 -22.34 -39.17
CA GLU A 500 31.68 -20.92 -39.47
C GLU A 500 30.28 -20.65 -40.05
N HIS A 501 29.87 -21.35 -41.11
CA HIS A 501 28.50 -21.24 -41.66
C HIS A 501 27.39 -21.71 -40.72
N GLU A 502 27.64 -22.70 -39.85
CA GLU A 502 26.71 -23.13 -38.81
C GLU A 502 26.53 -22.04 -37.74
N LYS A 503 27.62 -21.36 -37.35
CA LYS A 503 27.59 -20.19 -36.45
C LYS A 503 26.93 -18.97 -37.09
N GLU A 504 27.24 -18.66 -38.35
CA GLU A 504 26.63 -17.54 -39.09
C GLU A 504 25.10 -17.68 -39.10
N LYS A 505 24.59 -18.85 -39.45
CA LYS A 505 23.14 -19.16 -39.40
C LYS A 505 22.55 -19.04 -38.00
N GLN A 506 23.29 -19.44 -36.96
CA GLN A 506 22.85 -19.22 -35.57
C GLN A 506 22.78 -17.72 -35.22
N THR A 507 23.73 -16.90 -35.70
CA THR A 507 23.68 -15.44 -35.50
C THR A 507 22.59 -14.75 -36.32
N GLU A 508 22.29 -15.22 -37.55
CA GLU A 508 21.15 -14.76 -38.34
C GLU A 508 19.82 -15.07 -37.64
N LEU A 509 19.64 -16.31 -37.19
CA LEU A 509 18.45 -16.72 -36.42
C LEU A 509 18.33 -15.95 -35.10
N HIS A 510 19.45 -15.66 -34.43
CA HIS A 510 19.45 -14.82 -33.23
C HIS A 510 19.05 -13.37 -33.54
N SER A 511 19.53 -12.77 -34.64
CA SER A 511 19.10 -11.44 -35.09
C SER A 511 17.60 -11.40 -35.34
N GLN A 512 17.07 -12.37 -36.10
CA GLN A 512 15.63 -12.48 -36.38
C GLN A 512 14.78 -12.66 -35.10
N LEU A 513 15.29 -13.37 -34.09
CA LEU A 513 14.63 -13.50 -32.79
C LEU A 513 14.70 -12.22 -31.96
N MET A 514 15.82 -11.50 -32.00
CA MET A 514 15.97 -10.19 -31.36
C MET A 514 15.09 -9.13 -32.02
N GLU A 515 14.99 -9.11 -33.35
CA GLU A 515 14.09 -8.26 -34.12
C GLU A 515 12.62 -8.52 -33.75
N LYS A 516 12.20 -9.79 -33.69
CA LYS A 516 10.86 -10.18 -33.22
C LYS A 516 10.60 -9.77 -31.77
N ASN A 517 11.58 -9.94 -30.88
CA ASN A 517 11.48 -9.49 -29.48
C ASN A 517 11.30 -7.96 -29.41
N ASN A 518 12.10 -7.20 -30.17
CA ASN A 518 12.01 -5.75 -30.27
C ASN A 518 10.67 -5.26 -30.86
N LEU A 519 10.03 -6.03 -31.75
CA LEU A 519 8.67 -5.75 -32.22
C LEU A 519 7.63 -5.98 -31.11
N VAL A 520 7.67 -7.15 -30.45
CA VAL A 520 6.77 -7.47 -29.33
C VAL A 520 6.93 -6.50 -28.15
N LEU A 521 8.13 -5.96 -27.92
CA LEU A 521 8.37 -4.90 -26.94
C LEU A 521 7.69 -3.58 -27.32
N LYS A 522 7.70 -3.19 -28.61
CA LYS A 522 6.96 -2.01 -29.10
C LYS A 522 5.46 -2.21 -28.98
N GLU A 523 4.94 -3.34 -29.47
CA GLU A 523 3.51 -3.70 -29.32
C GLU A 523 3.07 -3.67 -27.85
N LYS A 524 3.90 -4.20 -26.94
CA LYS A 524 3.67 -4.14 -25.49
C LYS A 524 3.64 -2.72 -24.94
N ASP A 525 4.52 -1.84 -25.40
CA ASP A 525 4.58 -0.44 -24.92
C ASP A 525 3.49 0.44 -25.56
N GLU A 526 3.05 0.13 -26.77
CA GLU A 526 1.84 0.67 -27.39
C GLU A 526 0.58 0.23 -26.62
N LEU A 527 0.46 -1.05 -26.27
CA LEU A 527 -0.63 -1.59 -25.45
C LEU A 527 -0.65 -1.00 -24.03
N LYS A 528 0.52 -0.78 -23.38
CA LYS A 528 0.61 -0.01 -22.12
C LYS A 528 0.10 1.41 -22.30
N SER A 529 0.46 2.07 -23.40
CA SER A 529 0.06 3.46 -23.67
C SER A 529 -1.46 3.57 -23.90
N GLN A 530 -2.04 2.59 -24.60
CA GLN A 530 -3.49 2.43 -24.73
C GLN A 530 -4.16 2.18 -23.37
N LEU A 531 -3.62 1.30 -22.54
CA LEU A 531 -4.12 1.01 -21.19
C LEU A 531 -4.07 2.23 -20.26
N LEU A 532 -3.01 3.04 -20.32
CA LEU A 532 -2.92 4.29 -19.55
C LEU A 532 -3.95 5.33 -20.03
N SER A 533 -4.20 5.39 -21.35
CA SER A 533 -5.25 6.24 -21.93
C SER A 533 -6.66 5.82 -21.48
N THR A 534 -6.99 4.51 -21.53
CA THR A 534 -8.29 4.01 -21.07
C THR A 534 -8.44 4.09 -19.55
N MET A 535 -7.36 3.92 -18.77
CA MET A 535 -7.36 4.16 -17.33
C MET A 535 -7.68 5.62 -17.01
N HIS A 536 -7.05 6.58 -17.69
CA HIS A 536 -7.36 8.00 -17.52
C HIS A 536 -8.80 8.35 -17.94
N GLN A 537 -9.31 7.73 -19.01
CA GLN A 537 -10.73 7.86 -19.39
C GLN A 537 -11.66 7.32 -18.30
N MET A 538 -11.35 6.15 -17.70
CA MET A 538 -12.11 5.61 -16.57
C MET A 538 -12.05 6.49 -15.33
N GLU A 539 -10.88 7.04 -14.98
CA GLU A 539 -10.76 8.01 -13.88
C GLU A 539 -11.62 9.26 -14.11
N ASN A 540 -11.69 9.76 -15.35
CA ASN A 540 -12.49 10.93 -15.67
C ASN A 540 -14.00 10.62 -15.61
N LEU A 541 -14.42 9.46 -16.13
CA LEU A 541 -15.80 8.97 -15.97
C LEU A 541 -16.17 8.70 -14.50
N GLN A 542 -15.22 8.25 -13.66
CA GLN A 542 -15.41 8.10 -12.22
C GLN A 542 -15.56 9.45 -11.51
N LYS A 543 -14.79 10.48 -11.91
CA LYS A 543 -14.95 11.85 -11.42
C LYS A 543 -16.32 12.40 -11.83
N GLU A 544 -16.70 12.29 -13.10
CA GLU A 544 -18.02 12.71 -13.62
C GLU A 544 -19.18 12.00 -12.89
N LEU A 545 -19.09 10.70 -12.65
CA LEU A 545 -20.07 9.94 -11.87
C LEU A 545 -20.14 10.43 -10.42
N THR A 546 -18.99 10.70 -9.79
CA THR A 546 -18.93 11.23 -8.42
C THR A 546 -19.57 12.62 -8.35
N ASP A 547 -19.24 13.50 -9.28
CA ASP A 547 -19.84 14.82 -9.48
C ASP A 547 -21.37 14.75 -9.61
N VAL A 548 -21.89 13.80 -10.39
CA VAL A 548 -23.33 13.58 -10.58
C VAL A 548 -23.98 13.03 -9.32
N LEU A 549 -23.32 12.11 -8.60
CA LEU A 549 -23.80 11.59 -7.31
C LEU A 549 -23.82 12.68 -6.24
N GLU A 550 -22.82 13.56 -6.15
CA GLU A 550 -22.85 14.70 -5.24
C GLU A 550 -23.96 15.70 -5.59
N LYS A 551 -24.12 16.05 -6.88
CA LYS A 551 -25.19 16.94 -7.35
C LYS A 551 -26.56 16.36 -7.03
N ARG A 552 -26.72 15.04 -7.18
CA ARG A 552 -27.94 14.32 -6.79
C ARG A 552 -28.16 14.31 -5.27
N ALA A 553 -27.13 14.05 -4.47
CA ALA A 553 -27.25 14.06 -3.01
C ALA A 553 -27.71 15.44 -2.50
N ARG A 554 -27.09 16.53 -2.99
CA ARG A 554 -27.49 17.92 -2.70
C ARG A 554 -28.95 18.19 -3.10
N GLN A 555 -29.41 17.64 -4.24
CA GLN A 555 -30.81 17.75 -4.67
C GLN A 555 -31.78 16.95 -3.79
N GLU A 556 -31.39 15.77 -3.33
CA GLU A 556 -32.19 14.94 -2.41
C GLU A 556 -32.26 15.58 -1.01
N GLU A 557 -31.18 16.19 -0.52
CA GLU A 557 -31.16 17.03 0.69
C GLU A 557 -32.06 18.27 0.55
N GLU A 558 -31.97 18.98 -0.58
CA GLU A 558 -32.84 20.12 -0.90
C GLU A 558 -34.33 19.71 -0.95
N LEU A 559 -34.64 18.56 -1.54
CA LEU A 559 -36.00 18.02 -1.60
C LEU A 559 -36.49 17.64 -0.21
N HIS A 560 -35.69 16.95 0.60
CA HIS A 560 -36.02 16.65 1.99
C HIS A 560 -36.29 17.92 2.81
N CYS A 561 -35.48 18.98 2.64
CA CYS A 561 -35.70 20.28 3.28
C CYS A 561 -36.99 20.96 2.82
N LYS A 562 -37.43 20.76 1.56
CA LYS A 562 -38.71 21.25 1.03
C LYS A 562 -39.88 20.40 1.53
N GLU A 563 -39.71 19.08 1.62
CA GLU A 563 -40.70 18.15 2.17
C GLU A 563 -40.95 18.38 3.67
N MET A 564 -39.92 18.64 4.47
CA MET A 564 -40.07 19.03 5.88
C MET A 564 -40.92 20.29 6.01
N LYS A 565 -40.59 21.36 5.26
CA LYS A 565 -41.38 22.61 5.23
C LYS A 565 -42.81 22.41 4.73
N LEU A 566 -43.03 21.49 3.78
CA LEU A 566 -44.37 21.09 3.34
C LEU A 566 -45.12 20.29 4.41
N SER A 567 -44.43 19.50 5.24
CA SER A 567 -45.05 18.79 6.37
C SER A 567 -45.41 19.72 7.52
N GLU A 568 -44.57 20.72 7.81
CA GLU A 568 -44.80 21.79 8.78
C GLU A 568 -45.97 22.69 8.34
N THR A 569 -45.99 23.14 7.08
CA THR A 569 -47.11 23.96 6.58
C THR A 569 -48.42 23.16 6.49
N ARG A 570 -48.37 21.85 6.21
CA ARG A 570 -49.54 20.96 6.30
C ARG A 570 -50.02 20.76 7.74
N SER A 571 -49.14 20.62 8.73
CA SER A 571 -49.55 20.47 10.13
C SER A 571 -50.15 21.76 10.68
N LEU A 572 -49.59 22.92 10.32
CA LEU A 572 -50.17 24.23 10.59
C LEU A 572 -51.53 24.41 9.88
N GLN A 573 -51.66 24.01 8.61
CA GLN A 573 -52.97 24.02 7.93
C GLN A 573 -53.99 23.13 8.66
N MET A 574 -53.61 21.91 9.06
CA MET A 574 -54.51 21.01 9.78
C MET A 574 -54.93 21.57 11.14
N ALA A 575 -54.04 22.28 11.85
CA ALA A 575 -54.37 22.99 13.08
C ALA A 575 -55.36 24.13 12.83
N LEU A 576 -55.08 25.02 11.87
CA LEU A 576 -55.97 26.11 11.48
C LEU A 576 -57.32 25.61 10.96
N GLU A 577 -57.36 24.51 10.21
CA GLU A 577 -58.60 23.87 9.81
C GLU A 577 -59.39 23.32 11.00
N GLN A 578 -58.72 22.79 12.03
CA GLN A 578 -59.37 22.33 13.25
C GLN A 578 -59.91 23.50 14.07
N GLU A 579 -59.15 24.57 14.22
CA GLU A 579 -59.61 25.83 14.81
C GLU A 579 -60.82 26.39 14.06
N ILE A 580 -60.80 26.43 12.72
CA ILE A 580 -61.95 26.84 11.90
C ILE A 580 -63.15 25.90 12.11
N LYS A 581 -62.94 24.58 12.22
CA LYS A 581 -64.02 23.61 12.51
C LYS A 581 -64.61 23.83 13.90
N ASP A 582 -63.81 24.17 14.90
CA ASP A 582 -64.28 24.40 16.27
C ASP A 582 -64.90 25.80 16.45
N VAL A 583 -64.35 26.83 15.80
CA VAL A 583 -64.99 28.16 15.68
C VAL A 583 -66.35 28.04 15.00
N ARG A 584 -66.46 27.28 13.89
CA ARG A 584 -67.76 26.98 13.26
C ARG A 584 -68.72 26.31 14.24
N LYS A 585 -68.32 25.24 14.93
CA LYS A 585 -69.15 24.61 15.98
C LYS A 585 -69.58 25.59 17.09
N THR A 586 -68.77 26.61 17.42
CA THR A 586 -69.19 27.66 18.37
C THR A 586 -70.14 28.68 17.74
N ALA A 587 -69.94 29.06 16.48
CA ALA A 587 -70.87 29.89 15.73
C ALA A 587 -72.22 29.18 15.55
N ASP A 588 -72.24 27.92 15.12
CA ASP A 588 -73.44 27.09 15.01
C ASP A 588 -74.19 27.04 16.36
N LYS A 589 -73.49 26.88 17.48
CA LYS A 589 -74.08 26.89 18.84
C LYS A 589 -74.65 28.26 19.23
N LEU A 590 -74.02 29.36 18.80
CA LEU A 590 -74.52 30.71 19.04
C LEU A 590 -75.71 31.04 18.13
N GLU A 591 -75.70 30.57 16.88
CA GLU A 591 -76.81 30.73 15.96
C GLU A 591 -78.02 29.90 16.41
N ASN A 592 -77.83 28.65 16.83
CA ASN A 592 -78.91 27.85 17.43
C ASN A 592 -79.49 28.51 18.70
N LYS A 593 -78.66 29.17 19.52
CA LYS A 593 -79.15 29.99 20.66
C LYS A 593 -79.95 31.20 20.18
N LEU A 594 -79.45 31.95 19.20
CA LEU A 594 -80.12 33.12 18.63
C LEU A 594 -81.44 32.74 17.95
N GLN A 595 -81.49 31.60 17.27
CA GLN A 595 -82.71 31.03 16.69
C GLN A 595 -83.72 30.66 17.80
N ASN A 596 -83.29 29.98 18.86
CA ASN A 596 -84.14 29.68 20.03
C ASN A 596 -84.64 30.95 20.73
N GLU A 597 -83.78 31.95 20.94
CA GLU A 597 -84.16 33.26 21.47
C GLU A 597 -85.16 33.98 20.55
N SER A 598 -85.00 33.88 19.23
CA SER A 598 -85.94 34.43 18.25
C SER A 598 -87.29 33.71 18.27
N LEU A 599 -87.31 32.38 18.45
CA LEU A 599 -88.53 31.57 18.59
C LEU A 599 -89.28 31.94 19.87
N ILE A 600 -88.57 32.02 21.00
CA ILE A 600 -89.11 32.52 22.28
C ILE A 600 -89.63 33.95 22.11
N GLN A 601 -88.92 34.83 21.40
CA GLN A 601 -89.37 36.20 21.15
C GLN A 601 -90.62 36.24 20.24
N THR A 602 -90.74 35.35 19.24
CA THR A 602 -91.96 35.25 18.42
C THR A 602 -93.14 34.69 19.22
N GLN A 603 -92.90 33.70 20.08
CA GLN A 603 -93.91 33.14 20.99
C GLN A 603 -94.42 34.21 21.96
N ILE A 604 -93.52 34.94 22.63
CA ILE A 604 -93.87 36.07 23.51
C ILE A 604 -94.61 37.16 22.72
N LYS A 605 -94.27 37.42 21.45
CA LYS A 605 -95.02 38.36 20.59
C LYS A 605 -96.43 37.85 20.27
N THR A 606 -96.65 36.55 20.10
CA THR A 606 -98.00 35.98 19.90
C THR A 606 -98.81 35.91 21.19
N GLU A 607 -98.20 35.52 22.32
CA GLU A 607 -98.83 35.54 23.64
C GLU A 607 -99.21 36.97 24.04
N LYS A 608 -98.32 37.94 23.81
CA LYS A 608 -98.62 39.36 23.99
C LYS A 608 -99.81 39.79 23.13
N LYS A 609 -99.87 39.43 21.84
CA LYS A 609 -101.01 39.76 20.97
C LYS A 609 -102.31 39.14 21.49
N HIS A 610 -102.26 37.88 21.93
CA HIS A 610 -103.42 37.21 22.49
C HIS A 610 -103.92 37.90 23.77
N LEU A 611 -103.00 38.34 24.65
CA LEU A 611 -103.34 39.16 25.82
C LEU A 611 -103.88 40.56 25.43
N GLU A 612 -103.37 41.18 24.36
CA GLU A 612 -103.90 42.44 23.81
C GLU A 612 -105.32 42.24 23.22
N GLU A 613 -105.60 41.10 22.59
CA GLU A 613 -106.93 40.69 22.11
C GLU A 613 -107.90 40.36 23.25
N GLU A 614 -107.44 39.66 24.30
CA GLU A 614 -108.22 39.40 25.51
C GLU A 614 -108.55 40.71 26.24
N LEU A 615 -107.58 41.61 26.44
CA LEU A 615 -107.80 42.94 27.01
C LEU A 615 -108.76 43.78 26.15
N ALA A 616 -108.66 43.72 24.83
CA ALA A 616 -109.62 44.36 23.93
C ALA A 616 -111.04 43.76 24.10
N SER A 617 -111.16 42.44 24.26
CA SER A 617 -112.44 41.78 24.51
C SER A 617 -113.04 42.15 25.88
N ILE A 618 -112.20 42.27 26.92
CA ILE A 618 -112.59 42.70 28.26
C ILE A 618 -113.01 44.17 28.25
N ASN A 619 -112.30 45.03 27.52
CA ASN A 619 -112.72 46.43 27.32
C ASN A 619 -114.05 46.52 26.57
N MET A 620 -114.25 45.73 25.51
CA MET A 620 -115.53 45.64 24.78
C MET A 620 -116.69 45.06 25.64
N ILE A 621 -116.40 44.31 26.70
CA ILE A 621 -117.38 43.88 27.70
C ILE A 621 -117.63 45.01 28.71
N HIS A 622 -116.56 45.65 29.19
CA HIS A 622 -116.66 46.78 30.13
C HIS A 622 -117.44 47.96 29.54
N GLU A 623 -117.23 48.32 28.27
CA GLU A 623 -118.02 49.33 27.57
C GLU A 623 -119.51 48.94 27.50
N LYS A 624 -119.83 47.67 27.21
CA LYS A 624 -121.23 47.18 27.20
C LYS A 624 -121.86 47.20 28.58
N ASP A 625 -121.10 46.90 29.63
CA ASP A 625 -121.58 46.99 31.01
C ASP A 625 -121.65 48.46 31.48
N GLN A 626 -120.82 49.36 30.93
CA GLN A 626 -120.93 50.80 31.16
C GLN A 626 -122.14 51.41 30.43
N THR A 627 -122.49 50.96 29.22
CA THR A 627 -123.76 51.36 28.57
C THR A 627 -124.96 50.80 29.34
N ARG A 628 -124.94 49.53 29.77
CA ARG A 628 -125.99 48.94 30.64
C ARG A 628 -126.14 49.70 31.96
N LEU A 629 -125.04 50.11 32.60
CA LEU A 629 -125.06 50.95 33.80
C LEU A 629 -125.63 52.35 33.50
N SER A 630 -125.37 52.90 32.32
CA SER A 630 -125.94 54.18 31.87
C SER A 630 -127.43 54.08 31.56
N GLU A 631 -127.88 52.97 30.98
CA GLU A 631 -129.30 52.61 30.79
C GLU A 631 -130.00 52.44 32.14
N MET A 632 -129.41 51.70 33.09
CA MET A 632 -129.88 51.63 34.47
C MET A 632 -129.94 53.01 35.13
N GLN A 633 -128.95 53.88 34.91
CA GLN A 633 -128.97 55.24 35.44
C GLN A 633 -130.10 56.09 34.81
N ALA A 634 -130.44 55.88 33.53
CA ALA A 634 -131.59 56.49 32.89
C ALA A 634 -132.92 55.96 33.46
N VAL A 635 -133.04 54.64 33.70
CA VAL A 635 -134.21 54.05 34.37
C VAL A 635 -134.35 54.59 35.81
N VAL A 636 -133.26 54.72 36.56
CA VAL A 636 -133.26 55.34 37.90
C VAL A 636 -133.67 56.81 37.84
N LYS A 637 -133.21 57.58 36.84
CA LYS A 637 -133.68 58.96 36.61
C LYS A 637 -135.19 58.99 36.35
N ASN A 638 -135.72 58.12 35.49
CA ASN A 638 -137.15 58.03 35.20
C ASN A 638 -137.98 57.64 36.44
N LEU A 639 -137.52 56.65 37.22
CA LEU A 639 -138.15 56.28 38.50
C LEU A 639 -138.09 57.42 39.53
N SER A 640 -137.01 58.22 39.53
CA SER A 640 -136.89 59.40 40.39
C SER A 640 -137.85 60.54 39.97
N ALA A 641 -138.12 60.69 38.67
CA ALA A 641 -139.11 61.64 38.15
C ALA A 641 -140.53 61.24 38.56
N VAL A 642 -140.93 59.98 38.36
CA VAL A 642 -142.23 59.44 38.83
C VAL A 642 -142.37 59.60 40.36
N ARG A 643 -141.29 59.37 41.12
CA ARG A 643 -141.28 59.60 42.58
C ARG A 643 -141.43 61.09 42.95
N ALA A 644 -140.92 62.01 42.15
CA ALA A 644 -141.11 63.45 42.33
C ALA A 644 -142.55 63.90 41.97
N GLU A 645 -143.14 63.35 40.91
CA GLU A 645 -144.54 63.58 40.55
C GLU A 645 -145.51 63.12 41.65
N LEU A 646 -145.26 61.94 42.24
CA LEU A 646 -146.02 61.44 43.39
C LEU A 646 -145.84 62.33 44.64
N ALA A 647 -144.63 62.83 44.89
CA ALA A 647 -144.37 63.76 45.99
C ALA A 647 -145.11 65.11 45.79
N ASN A 648 -145.17 65.61 44.56
CA ASN A 648 -145.89 66.85 44.24
C ASN A 648 -147.40 66.71 44.48
N ARG A 649 -148.03 65.59 44.08
CA ARG A 649 -149.45 65.32 44.37
C ARG A 649 -149.74 65.27 45.87
N ILE A 650 -148.86 64.66 46.66
CA ILE A 650 -148.97 64.65 48.13
C ILE A 650 -148.83 66.09 48.70
N ALA A 651 -147.97 66.93 48.13
CA ALA A 651 -147.84 68.33 48.53
C ALA A 651 -149.05 69.20 48.12
N GLU A 652 -149.84 68.80 47.12
CA GLU A 652 -151.10 69.45 46.73
C GLU A 652 -152.25 69.05 47.67
N GLU A 653 -152.37 67.75 47.99
CA GLU A 653 -153.26 67.23 49.04
C GLU A 653 -152.97 67.86 50.42
N GLU A 654 -151.70 68.08 50.78
CA GLU A 654 -151.37 68.80 52.00
C GLU A 654 -151.77 70.29 51.97
N LYS A 655 -151.77 70.96 50.81
CA LYS A 655 -152.16 72.37 50.71
C LYS A 655 -153.66 72.55 50.92
N SER A 656 -154.50 71.77 50.23
CA SER A 656 -155.96 71.83 50.39
C SER A 656 -156.37 71.50 51.84
N LYS A 657 -155.73 70.50 52.46
CA LYS A 657 -155.90 70.16 53.88
C LYS A 657 -155.49 71.29 54.83
N LYS A 658 -154.40 72.02 54.52
CA LYS A 658 -153.94 73.18 55.30
C LYS A 658 -154.81 74.42 55.13
N GLU A 659 -155.56 74.55 54.03
CA GLU A 659 -156.52 75.63 53.83
C GLU A 659 -157.82 75.37 54.60
N MET A 660 -158.38 74.16 54.54
CA MET A 660 -159.53 73.76 55.36
C MET A 660 -159.27 73.92 56.87
N GLY A 661 -158.03 73.67 57.32
CA GLY A 661 -157.63 73.87 58.72
C GLY A 661 -157.67 75.34 59.19
N LYS A 662 -157.40 76.31 58.31
CA LYS A 662 -157.42 77.74 58.66
C LYS A 662 -158.85 78.20 58.97
N SER A 663 -159.81 77.83 58.13
CA SER A 663 -161.22 78.20 58.29
C SER A 663 -161.82 77.71 59.62
N VAL A 664 -161.38 76.53 60.10
CA VAL A 664 -161.78 75.99 61.41
C VAL A 664 -161.16 76.78 62.55
N MET A 665 -159.86 77.10 62.48
CA MET A 665 -159.20 77.93 63.51
C MET A 665 -159.79 79.34 63.61
N GLU A 666 -160.21 79.92 62.49
CA GLU A 666 -160.75 81.28 62.44
C GLU A 666 -162.14 81.39 63.09
N LEU A 667 -163.00 80.38 62.89
CA LEU A 667 -164.27 80.26 63.62
C LEU A 667 -164.07 79.95 65.11
N GLN A 668 -163.13 79.07 65.45
CA GLN A 668 -162.88 78.71 66.85
C GLN A 668 -162.32 79.89 67.66
N LYS A 669 -161.47 80.73 67.06
CA LYS A 669 -160.93 81.94 67.68
C LYS A 669 -162.00 82.96 68.08
N GLN A 670 -163.11 83.06 67.33
CA GLN A 670 -164.24 83.93 67.71
C GLN A 670 -164.97 83.42 68.96
N VAL A 671 -165.11 82.10 69.12
CA VAL A 671 -165.73 81.49 70.30
C VAL A 671 -164.86 81.68 71.54
N GLU A 672 -163.55 81.53 71.40
CA GLU A 672 -162.59 81.69 72.49
C GLU A 672 -162.56 83.14 73.03
N SER A 673 -162.57 84.17 72.17
CA SER A 673 -162.62 85.58 72.62
C SER A 673 -163.87 85.92 73.44
N GLY A 674 -165.04 85.36 73.09
CA GLY A 674 -166.27 85.58 73.86
C GLY A 674 -166.25 84.92 75.25
N GLN A 675 -165.47 83.84 75.43
CA GLN A 675 -165.28 83.21 76.73
C GLN A 675 -164.32 84.01 77.63
N GLU A 676 -163.32 84.69 77.05
CA GLU A 676 -162.40 85.55 77.80
C GLU A 676 -163.11 86.77 78.40
N GLU A 677 -164.01 87.42 77.65
CA GLU A 677 -164.85 88.52 78.16
C GLU A 677 -165.72 88.07 79.34
N MET A 678 -166.36 86.90 79.24
CA MET A 678 -167.15 86.30 80.31
C MET A 678 -166.29 85.99 81.57
N ALA A 679 -165.03 85.61 81.36
CA ALA A 679 -164.09 85.32 82.45
C ALA A 679 -163.57 86.59 83.15
N ILE A 680 -163.56 87.75 82.48
CA ILE A 680 -163.20 89.05 83.10
C ILE A 680 -164.30 89.51 84.05
N VAL A 681 -165.57 89.49 83.61
CA VAL A 681 -166.73 89.86 84.46
C VAL A 681 -166.81 88.98 85.73
N ASN A 682 -166.50 87.69 85.60
CA ASN A 682 -166.43 86.76 86.74
C ASN A 682 -165.30 87.06 87.74
N LYS A 683 -164.22 87.76 87.33
CA LYS A 683 -163.15 88.20 88.24
C LYS A 683 -163.58 89.44 89.02
N GLN A 684 -164.29 90.38 88.39
CA GLN A 684 -164.85 91.58 89.02
C GLN A 684 -165.74 91.19 90.23
N LEU A 685 -166.70 90.29 90.01
CA LEU A 685 -167.64 89.79 91.02
C LEU A 685 -167.01 88.92 92.13
N LYS A 686 -165.73 88.49 91.98
CA LYS A 686 -164.98 87.85 93.06
C LYS A 686 -164.35 88.87 94.00
N LEU A 687 -163.78 89.95 93.48
CA LEU A 687 -163.14 91.00 94.27
C LEU A 687 -164.10 91.62 95.29
N GLU A 688 -165.33 91.97 94.89
CA GLU A 688 -166.35 92.51 95.79
C GLU A 688 -166.70 91.53 96.93
N ARG A 689 -166.82 90.23 96.61
CA ARG A 689 -167.09 89.17 97.61
C ARG A 689 -165.94 88.97 98.60
N ASP A 690 -164.70 89.20 98.18
CA ASP A 690 -163.53 89.05 99.05
C ASP A 690 -163.28 90.31 99.91
N VAL A 691 -163.71 91.50 99.49
CA VAL A 691 -163.79 92.70 100.35
C VAL A 691 -164.72 92.44 101.55
N HIS A 692 -165.95 91.97 101.30
CA HIS A 692 -166.90 91.67 102.38
C HIS A 692 -166.41 90.59 103.36
N LYS A 693 -165.56 89.65 102.92
CA LYS A 693 -164.89 88.69 103.83
C LYS A 693 -163.87 89.38 104.75
N GLN A 694 -163.11 90.36 104.24
CA GLN A 694 -162.12 91.08 105.06
C GLN A 694 -162.78 91.94 106.14
N GLU A 695 -163.96 92.50 105.87
CA GLU A 695 -164.75 93.28 106.85
C GLU A 695 -165.27 92.38 107.98
N LEU A 696 -165.83 91.21 107.65
CA LEU A 696 -166.26 90.20 108.62
C LEU A 696 -165.09 89.70 109.49
N ALA A 697 -163.90 89.47 108.90
CA ALA A 697 -162.72 89.02 109.63
C ALA A 697 -162.22 90.05 110.67
N LYS A 698 -162.33 91.36 110.38
CA LYS A 698 -161.93 92.42 111.33
C LYS A 698 -162.81 92.41 112.58
N LEU A 699 -164.13 92.39 112.43
CA LEU A 699 -165.06 92.35 113.57
C LEU A 699 -164.92 91.06 114.39
N GLN A 700 -164.60 89.92 113.74
CA GLN A 700 -164.26 88.68 114.45
C GLN A 700 -162.98 88.83 115.30
N SER A 701 -161.98 89.56 114.84
CA SER A 701 -160.75 89.81 115.61
C SER A 701 -160.98 90.70 116.84
N GLU A 702 -161.88 91.70 116.75
CA GLU A 702 -162.23 92.57 117.88
C GLU A 702 -162.99 91.80 118.98
N LEU A 703 -163.92 90.92 118.58
CA LEU A 703 -164.60 89.99 119.47
C LEU A 703 -163.60 89.11 120.25
N GLN A 704 -162.53 88.68 119.57
CA GLN A 704 -161.50 87.82 120.14
C GLN A 704 -160.51 88.58 121.05
N GLN A 705 -160.28 89.88 120.81
CA GLN A 705 -159.51 90.76 121.72
C GLN A 705 -160.26 91.13 123.00
N LEU A 706 -161.59 91.21 122.99
CA LEU A 706 -162.37 91.38 124.23
C LEU A 706 -162.42 90.09 125.05
N LYS A 707 -162.45 88.92 124.39
CA LYS A 707 -162.40 87.62 125.07
C LYS A 707 -161.12 87.42 125.88
N THR A 708 -159.96 87.79 125.34
CA THR A 708 -158.68 87.67 126.07
C THR A 708 -158.57 88.60 127.30
N LYS A 709 -159.34 89.70 127.37
CA LYS A 709 -159.44 90.55 128.57
C LYS A 709 -160.29 89.90 129.67
N HIS A 710 -161.30 89.10 129.29
CA HIS A 710 -162.09 88.32 130.24
C HIS A 710 -161.20 87.27 130.94
N ASP A 711 -160.39 86.54 130.17
CA ASP A 711 -159.53 85.47 130.69
C ASP A 711 -158.43 85.98 131.65
N GLN A 712 -157.94 87.22 131.49
CA GLN A 712 -156.97 87.84 132.40
C GLN A 712 -157.59 88.23 133.75
N HIS A 713 -158.72 88.95 133.74
CA HIS A 713 -159.33 89.46 134.97
C HIS A 713 -159.96 88.36 135.84
N VAL A 714 -160.38 87.24 135.22
CA VAL A 714 -160.84 86.04 135.93
C VAL A 714 -159.72 85.36 136.75
N GLN A 715 -158.44 85.54 136.41
CA GLN A 715 -157.33 85.02 137.22
C GLN A 715 -157.00 85.91 138.43
N GLU A 716 -157.26 87.22 138.36
CA GLU A 716 -157.09 88.15 139.49
C GLU A 716 -158.16 87.91 140.58
N MET A 717 -159.40 87.60 140.17
CA MET A 717 -160.48 87.14 141.04
C MET A 717 -160.11 85.92 141.93
N MET A 718 -159.12 85.10 141.53
CA MET A 718 -158.75 83.88 142.27
C MET A 718 -157.64 84.06 143.31
N LYS A 719 -157.11 85.27 143.54
CA LYS A 719 -156.14 85.52 144.63
C LYS A 719 -156.54 86.58 145.64
N LEU A 720 -157.14 87.71 145.25
CA LEU A 720 -157.58 88.72 146.23
C LEU A 720 -158.82 88.31 147.02
N PHE A 721 -159.73 87.53 146.41
CA PHE A 721 -160.93 86.98 147.08
C PHE A 721 -160.61 85.95 148.18
N ASN A 722 -159.32 85.65 148.43
CA ASN A 722 -158.83 84.85 149.54
C ASN A 722 -158.19 85.69 150.69
N GLN A 723 -158.02 87.02 150.55
CA GLN A 723 -157.51 87.89 151.63
C GLN A 723 -158.61 88.74 152.28
N GLU A 724 -159.40 89.49 151.51
CA GLU A 724 -160.56 90.25 152.06
C GLU A 724 -161.67 89.34 152.63
N LYS A 725 -161.57 88.03 152.36
CA LYS A 725 -162.46 86.99 152.92
C LYS A 725 -161.97 86.42 154.27
N GLU A 726 -160.76 86.76 154.71
CA GLU A 726 -160.31 86.57 156.11
C GLU A 726 -160.23 87.90 156.89
N GLU A 727 -160.04 89.04 156.21
CA GLU A 727 -160.45 90.38 156.72
C GLU A 727 -162.00 90.57 156.70
N ALA A 728 -162.73 89.47 156.71
CA ALA A 728 -164.16 89.37 156.93
C ALA A 728 -164.56 89.81 158.37
N ALA A 729 -165.81 89.49 158.74
CA ALA A 729 -166.28 89.07 160.08
C ALA A 729 -165.83 89.86 161.34
N ASN A 730 -164.53 90.00 161.59
CA ASN A 730 -163.95 90.78 162.69
C ASN A 730 -164.45 92.25 162.67
N HIS A 731 -164.63 92.86 161.49
CA HIS A 731 -165.29 94.18 161.38
C HIS A 731 -166.83 94.16 161.31
N ILE A 732 -167.48 92.98 161.30
CA ILE A 732 -168.93 92.80 161.55
C ILE A 732 -169.22 92.65 163.07
N GLY A 733 -168.18 92.38 163.86
CA GLY A 733 -168.22 92.41 165.33
C GLY A 733 -168.12 93.83 165.88
N MET A 734 -167.16 94.62 165.37
CA MET A 734 -167.01 96.06 165.65
C MET A 734 -168.26 96.85 165.22
N LEU A 735 -168.61 97.85 166.03
CA LEU A 735 -169.21 99.13 165.61
C LEU A 735 -170.31 99.07 164.51
N LYS A 736 -171.52 98.50 164.64
CA LYS A 736 -172.36 97.99 165.76
C LYS A 736 -172.65 98.93 166.93
N ALA A 737 -171.66 99.32 167.72
CA ALA A 737 -171.83 100.31 168.78
C ALA A 737 -172.25 101.70 168.25
N GLU A 738 -171.75 102.16 167.09
CA GLU A 738 -172.14 103.49 166.55
C GLU A 738 -173.61 103.58 166.10
N LEU A 739 -174.28 102.44 165.89
CA LEU A 739 -175.75 102.38 165.69
C LEU A 739 -176.53 102.88 166.94
N ILE A 740 -175.84 103.10 168.07
CA ILE A 740 -176.38 103.69 169.30
C ILE A 740 -176.15 105.22 169.37
N GLU A 741 -175.16 105.79 168.67
CA GLU A 741 -174.73 107.19 168.91
C GLU A 741 -175.40 108.22 167.98
N GLU A 742 -175.36 108.07 166.65
CA GLU A 742 -176.09 108.95 165.69
C GLU A 742 -177.63 108.85 165.88
N ARG A 743 -178.10 107.77 166.53
CA ARG A 743 -179.48 107.65 167.07
C ARG A 743 -179.87 108.82 168.00
N ASN A 744 -178.90 109.56 168.54
CA ASN A 744 -179.15 110.80 169.28
C ASN A 744 -179.17 112.06 168.42
N PHE A 745 -178.50 112.13 167.26
CA PHE A 745 -178.50 113.35 166.44
C PHE A 745 -179.82 113.56 165.68
N VAL A 746 -180.54 112.48 165.36
CA VAL A 746 -181.95 112.50 164.89
C VAL A 746 -182.88 113.26 165.86
N LYS A 747 -182.53 113.40 167.15
CA LYS A 747 -183.28 114.21 168.13
C LYS A 747 -182.96 115.71 168.03
N ALA A 748 -181.79 116.10 167.54
CA ALA A 748 -181.26 117.46 167.60
C ALA A 748 -181.88 118.37 166.53
N HIS A 749 -181.60 118.10 165.24
CA HIS A 749 -182.09 118.93 164.14
C HIS A 749 -183.58 118.75 163.79
N ARG A 750 -184.33 117.94 164.55
CA ARG A 750 -185.80 118.06 164.63
C ARG A 750 -186.27 119.36 165.32
N ARG A 751 -185.42 120.07 166.07
CA ARG A 751 -185.77 121.32 166.80
C ARG A 751 -185.36 122.59 166.05
N GLN A 752 -184.27 122.53 165.31
CA GLN A 752 -183.81 123.57 164.37
C GLN A 752 -184.02 123.00 162.96
N VAL A 753 -185.00 123.44 162.16
CA VAL A 753 -185.45 124.84 162.01
C VAL A 753 -186.97 124.94 161.70
N GLU A 754 -187.81 124.25 162.47
CA GLU A 754 -189.28 124.54 162.56
C GLU A 754 -189.55 126.04 162.88
N LYS A 755 -188.54 126.77 163.38
CA LYS A 755 -188.58 128.24 163.61
C LYS A 755 -188.56 129.11 162.34
N MET A 756 -187.82 128.78 161.26
CA MET A 756 -187.85 129.63 160.04
C MET A 756 -189.12 129.44 159.20
N LYS A 757 -189.98 128.49 159.60
CA LYS A 757 -191.38 128.39 159.16
C LYS A 757 -192.22 129.61 159.56
N ILE A 758 -191.76 130.44 160.51
CA ILE A 758 -192.53 131.54 161.10
C ILE A 758 -192.04 132.93 160.64
N GLU A 759 -190.72 133.16 160.55
CA GLU A 759 -190.22 134.55 160.50
C GLU A 759 -190.43 135.27 159.16
N CYS A 760 -190.46 134.57 158.02
CA CYS A 760 -190.66 135.21 156.71
C CYS A 760 -192.13 135.41 156.30
N ASP A 761 -193.11 134.85 157.01
CA ASP A 761 -194.53 135.21 156.81
C ASP A 761 -194.75 136.73 156.96
N LYS A 762 -193.96 137.38 157.83
CA LYS A 762 -193.99 138.84 158.03
C LYS A 762 -193.63 139.66 156.78
N LEU A 763 -192.77 139.15 155.89
CA LEU A 763 -192.38 139.86 154.67
C LEU A 763 -193.48 139.87 153.59
N THR A 764 -194.54 139.09 153.76
CA THR A 764 -195.75 139.15 152.91
C THR A 764 -196.50 140.48 153.04
N VAL A 765 -196.28 141.24 154.13
CA VAL A 765 -197.05 142.45 154.44
C VAL A 765 -196.36 143.74 153.96
N GLU A 766 -195.12 143.98 154.38
CA GLU A 766 -194.54 145.34 154.34
C GLU A 766 -194.33 145.92 152.92
N LEU A 767 -193.96 145.10 151.92
CA LEU A 767 -193.76 145.59 150.54
C LEU A 767 -195.05 145.69 149.71
N THR A 768 -196.23 145.45 150.31
CA THR A 768 -197.50 145.92 149.72
C THR A 768 -197.81 147.36 150.11
N HIS A 769 -197.43 147.77 151.34
CA HIS A 769 -197.54 149.16 151.78
C HIS A 769 -196.40 150.04 151.26
N LYS A 770 -195.19 149.47 151.07
CA LYS A 770 -194.01 150.14 150.47
C LYS A 770 -193.91 149.94 148.94
N GLU A 771 -194.21 150.90 148.09
CA GLU A 771 -194.89 152.17 148.41
C GLU A 771 -195.72 152.71 147.24
N GLU A 772 -197.04 152.71 147.45
CA GLU A 772 -198.00 153.50 146.66
C GLU A 772 -197.56 154.98 146.54
N GLU A 773 -196.83 155.50 147.54
CA GLU A 773 -196.35 156.87 147.55
C GLU A 773 -195.35 157.23 146.45
N ASN A 774 -194.61 156.29 145.88
CA ASN A 774 -193.70 156.66 144.78
C ASN A 774 -194.46 156.91 143.45
N THR A 775 -195.75 156.55 143.38
CA THR A 775 -196.67 157.07 142.36
C THR A 775 -197.05 158.54 142.59
N LYS A 776 -196.86 159.07 143.82
CA LYS A 776 -197.04 160.49 144.18
C LYS A 776 -195.75 161.29 143.94
N ILE A 777 -194.64 160.93 144.56
CA ILE A 777 -193.57 161.92 144.87
C ILE A 777 -192.91 162.50 143.62
N LYS A 778 -192.53 161.71 142.61
CA LYS A 778 -191.95 162.30 141.38
C LYS A 778 -192.97 162.90 140.40
N ARG A 779 -194.29 162.82 140.67
CA ARG A 779 -195.28 163.79 140.12
C ARG A 779 -195.10 165.22 140.67
N LYS A 780 -194.20 165.47 141.63
CA LYS A 780 -193.76 166.83 142.01
C LYS A 780 -192.40 167.24 141.40
N CYS A 781 -191.53 166.30 141.07
CA CYS A 781 -190.34 166.59 140.25
C CYS A 781 -190.71 167.02 138.82
N HIS A 782 -191.94 166.71 138.39
CA HIS A 782 -192.71 167.40 137.35
C HIS A 782 -192.50 168.94 137.31
N ILE A 783 -192.49 169.61 138.46
CA ILE A 783 -192.74 171.06 138.53
C ILE A 783 -191.45 171.87 138.75
N ILE A 784 -190.73 171.67 139.85
CA ILE A 784 -189.87 172.75 140.38
C ILE A 784 -188.58 172.98 139.57
N LYS A 785 -188.16 172.03 138.71
CA LYS A 785 -187.14 172.28 137.66
C LYS A 785 -187.70 172.27 136.24
N GLN A 786 -188.96 172.70 136.10
CA GLN A 786 -189.53 173.33 134.90
C GLN A 786 -189.11 174.82 134.84
N GLU A 787 -189.04 175.50 136.00
CA GLU A 787 -188.85 176.95 136.12
C GLU A 787 -187.39 177.33 136.41
N LEU A 788 -186.82 176.66 137.42
CA LEU A 788 -185.46 176.84 137.88
C LEU A 788 -184.62 175.71 137.24
N ASP A 789 -183.89 175.90 136.15
CA ASP A 789 -183.33 177.16 135.67
C ASP A 789 -183.53 177.33 134.16
N GLU A 790 -184.79 177.59 133.76
CA GLU A 790 -185.02 178.44 132.59
C GLU A 790 -184.48 179.84 132.91
N LYS A 791 -184.91 180.40 134.05
CA LYS A 791 -184.74 181.82 134.37
C LYS A 791 -184.36 182.16 135.81
N VAL A 792 -183.54 181.32 136.43
CA VAL A 792 -182.38 181.84 137.19
C VAL A 792 -181.13 181.66 136.29
N LYS A 793 -180.94 182.51 135.27
CA LYS A 793 -181.43 183.89 135.15
C LYS A 793 -181.66 184.33 133.69
N GLU A 794 -182.62 185.21 133.37
CA GLU A 794 -183.77 185.72 134.15
C GLU A 794 -184.73 186.47 133.20
N LYS A 795 -185.41 187.51 133.69
CA LYS A 795 -186.33 188.41 133.00
C LYS A 795 -187.67 187.74 132.68
N HIS A 796 -188.66 187.85 133.57
CA HIS A 796 -188.71 188.62 134.83
C HIS A 796 -189.66 187.95 135.82
N GLY A 797 -189.72 188.42 137.07
CA GLY A 797 -190.97 188.24 137.82
C GLY A 797 -191.02 188.81 139.24
N PRO A 798 -192.14 189.46 139.61
CA PRO A 798 -192.63 189.59 140.98
C PRO A 798 -193.74 188.54 141.29
N VAL A 799 -194.34 188.69 142.49
CA VAL A 799 -195.36 187.85 143.14
C VAL A 799 -194.79 186.61 143.84
#